data_AF-A0A2D7C9V0-F1
#
_entry.id   AF-A0A2D7C9V0-F1
#
_cell.length_a   1.000
_cell.length_b   1.000
_cell.length_c   1.000
_cell.angle_alpha   90.00
_cell.angle_beta   90.00
_cell.angle_gamma   90.00
#
_symmetry.space_group_name_H-M   'P 1'
#
loop_
_entity.id
_entity.type
_entity.pdbx_description
1 polymer ?
#
loop_
_entity_poly.entity_id
_entity_poly.type
_entity_poly.pdbx_seq_one_letter_code
_entity_poly.pdbx_strand_id
1 'polypeptide(L)'
;MQERILLHLRDYVDYKSSVEVPFALSQMGIANAVAIARSNVPRAIASLKDSGLLVERQAHVSGVARKRKAYFLTDTGITGAEETWQRLRTHPVHCLLEDGSSKRSELGMVHEILPFPMRPVDVIRYMDDNGVLDVRGLSPDLVDRDLSKHVEKQLVTSFADLPRVRHFYGRERELDHIVSLLDARATTLLVPGIAGIGKTTVAGKLVERFTHRRNMLYHRCQDWESARACLESIAEWLANMGDASFSDYLAATPVPQPSDAARLIVDALSGTPSLLILDDYHKVSDAVLHQTIQAVALNLIEAEDLVGLVLFSRSFKPVVAAKDAEGRISSFVLPLDGLDPDATRQLLSSFEDLSDEQWLHIHGLSRGHPLVLELINRGASAGAYHESLETYVSVEIFSKLTAEEKRVLAALSVFRESVSIDALGQQDLDLDVLDSLVDQGLARQADTSTFDVHDLIREFLLRSLDQQQRQDLHRRCIAWYAEHHATAEQLVEYIHHLIECEELEEAVHLLTNEGRGLVSKGHMEVLTLLERVPFAELEGSEGARLHQLSGEVLALQGRLDEAQTALHSALEGAVDAKDQRTASEVRSTLADVSLKQGRPDEALDLHREALKGFISLEDEQGATRTYNNMGYLLRRKSDQKAALDAYAQVETILATSADPDALVGSRISLARAFLDLGEVDRARDHAIKAFETTNGDDEAMLHARAQAVLGRFYAKVKDTELALHHYSSAVEALSHGGDVLATVEISILLGEVHEDGGRVDEATEQYRQALVIAEANDLRMQIGELLSKLGGVTPDKQRRMEYLQRALTVFRELGAKTRMRDVQAQVHAAVMNR
;
A
#
# COMPACT_ATOMS: atom_id res chain seq x y z
N MET A 1 17.92 2.96 -32.09
CA MET A 1 16.48 3.22 -32.34
C MET A 1 16.18 3.48 -33.81
N GLN A 2 16.58 4.63 -34.39
CA GLN A 2 16.25 4.99 -35.79
C GLN A 2 16.71 3.95 -36.82
N GLU A 3 17.90 3.38 -36.65
CA GLU A 3 18.44 2.31 -37.51
C GLU A 3 17.56 1.05 -37.51
N ARG A 4 16.97 0.67 -36.35
CA ARG A 4 16.00 -0.45 -36.27
C ARG A 4 14.73 -0.14 -37.07
N ILE A 5 14.29 1.13 -37.09
CA ILE A 5 13.13 1.57 -37.90
C ILE A 5 13.45 1.51 -39.39
N LEU A 6 14.65 1.95 -39.81
CA LEU A 6 15.09 1.85 -41.20
C LEU A 6 15.17 0.38 -41.66
N LEU A 7 15.76 -0.50 -40.86
CA LEU A 7 15.82 -1.95 -41.14
C LEU A 7 14.41 -2.58 -41.23
N HIS A 8 13.51 -2.27 -40.30
CA HIS A 8 12.13 -2.80 -40.35
C HIS A 8 11.38 -2.33 -41.60
N LEU A 9 11.48 -1.04 -41.96
CA LEU A 9 10.75 -0.48 -43.11
C LEU A 9 11.34 -0.91 -44.46
N ARG A 10 12.61 -1.35 -44.50
CA ARG A 10 13.28 -1.91 -45.68
C ARG A 10 12.55 -3.13 -46.23
N ASP A 11 12.01 -3.97 -45.36
CA ASP A 11 11.29 -5.20 -45.74
C ASP A 11 9.90 -4.93 -46.37
N TYR A 12 9.45 -3.67 -46.40
CA TYR A 12 8.14 -3.25 -46.89
C TYR A 12 8.20 -2.19 -48.00
N VAL A 13 9.35 -2.02 -48.64
CA VAL A 13 9.56 -1.02 -49.71
C VAL A 13 8.56 -1.16 -50.87
N ASP A 14 8.18 -2.39 -51.23
CA ASP A 14 7.22 -2.66 -52.30
C ASP A 14 5.82 -2.07 -52.05
N TYR A 15 5.47 -1.79 -50.79
CA TYR A 15 4.18 -1.18 -50.42
C TYR A 15 4.14 0.35 -50.60
N LYS A 16 5.24 0.99 -51.02
CA LYS A 16 5.34 2.45 -51.25
C LYS A 16 4.18 3.03 -52.06
N SER A 17 3.67 2.27 -53.05
CA SER A 17 2.55 2.69 -53.91
C SER A 17 1.19 2.03 -53.59
N SER A 18 1.13 1.15 -52.59
CA SER A 18 -0.07 0.35 -52.30
C SER A 18 -1.16 1.11 -51.53
N VAL A 19 -2.42 0.85 -51.90
CA VAL A 19 -3.61 1.48 -51.27
C VAL A 19 -3.93 0.83 -49.92
N GLU A 20 -3.79 -0.50 -49.87
CA GLU A 20 -3.79 -1.29 -48.64
C GLU A 20 -2.36 -1.71 -48.28
N VAL A 21 -2.05 -1.69 -46.99
CA VAL A 21 -0.69 -1.92 -46.48
C VAL A 21 -0.69 -2.75 -45.18
N PRO A 22 0.37 -3.52 -44.89
CA PRO A 22 0.47 -4.34 -43.68
C PRO A 22 0.42 -3.51 -42.39
N PHE A 23 -0.03 -4.14 -41.31
CA PHE A 23 -0.04 -3.54 -39.96
C PHE A 23 1.34 -3.03 -39.52
N ALA A 24 2.40 -3.73 -39.95
CA ALA A 24 3.80 -3.40 -39.75
C ALA A 24 4.20 -1.96 -40.15
N LEU A 25 3.52 -1.35 -41.14
CA LEU A 25 3.80 0.02 -41.57
C LEU A 25 3.10 1.11 -40.75
N SER A 26 2.25 0.73 -39.79
CA SER A 26 1.60 1.68 -38.88
C SER A 26 2.52 2.06 -37.71
N GLN A 27 2.20 3.16 -37.01
CA GLN A 27 2.94 3.57 -35.81
C GLN A 27 3.09 2.44 -34.78
N MET A 28 2.05 1.60 -34.62
CA MET A 28 2.08 0.47 -33.68
C MET A 28 2.90 -0.70 -34.22
N GLY A 29 2.78 -1.03 -35.52
CA GLY A 29 3.61 -2.06 -36.14
C GLY A 29 5.11 -1.74 -36.05
N ILE A 30 5.48 -0.47 -36.20
CA ILE A 30 6.85 0.00 -35.97
C ILE A 30 7.24 -0.11 -34.49
N ALA A 31 6.36 0.28 -33.56
CA ALA A 31 6.59 0.16 -32.12
C ALA A 31 6.95 -1.27 -31.70
N ASN A 32 6.11 -2.22 -32.13
CA ASN A 32 6.27 -3.65 -31.87
C ASN A 32 7.59 -4.17 -32.47
N ALA A 33 7.84 -3.90 -33.76
CA ALA A 33 9.01 -4.44 -34.45
C ALA A 33 10.35 -3.97 -33.85
N VAL A 34 10.45 -2.73 -33.35
CA VAL A 34 11.70 -2.20 -32.79
C VAL A 34 11.77 -2.23 -31.26
N ALA A 35 10.78 -2.87 -30.61
CA ALA A 35 10.63 -3.04 -29.16
C ALA A 35 10.67 -1.72 -28.37
N ILE A 36 9.75 -0.80 -28.69
CA ILE A 36 9.61 0.50 -27.99
C ILE A 36 8.15 0.82 -27.68
N ALA A 37 7.92 1.60 -26.62
CA ALA A 37 6.60 2.16 -26.33
C ALA A 37 6.09 3.02 -27.50
N ARG A 38 4.80 2.86 -27.84
CA ARG A 38 4.12 3.58 -28.94
C ARG A 38 4.28 5.11 -28.85
N SER A 39 4.32 5.65 -27.64
CA SER A 39 4.53 7.07 -27.32
C SER A 39 5.89 7.62 -27.81
N ASN A 40 6.92 6.78 -27.90
CA ASN A 40 8.27 7.19 -28.28
C ASN A 40 8.49 7.16 -29.81
N VAL A 41 7.65 6.42 -30.55
CA VAL A 41 7.72 6.29 -32.02
C VAL A 41 7.66 7.64 -32.77
N PRO A 42 6.74 8.59 -32.45
CA PRO A 42 6.60 9.85 -33.19
C PRO A 42 7.88 10.69 -33.21
N ARG A 43 8.64 10.73 -32.11
CA ARG A 43 9.89 11.48 -32.01
C ARG A 43 10.97 10.92 -32.94
N ALA A 44 11.12 9.59 -32.98
CA ALA A 44 12.07 8.93 -33.86
C ALA A 44 11.69 9.07 -35.35
N ILE A 45 10.39 8.97 -35.65
CA ILE A 45 9.85 9.17 -37.00
C ILE A 45 9.99 10.62 -37.47
N ALA A 46 9.76 11.61 -36.60
CA ALA A 46 9.89 13.02 -36.95
C ALA A 46 11.30 13.33 -37.47
N SER A 47 12.34 12.96 -36.70
CA SER A 47 13.73 13.17 -37.12
C SER A 47 14.10 12.42 -38.42
N LEU A 48 13.56 11.21 -38.66
CA LEU A 48 13.77 10.50 -39.94
C LEU A 48 13.06 11.19 -41.13
N LYS A 49 11.91 11.83 -40.90
CA LYS A 49 11.22 12.64 -41.91
C LYS A 49 11.95 13.95 -42.19
N ASP A 50 12.45 14.62 -41.14
CA ASP A 50 13.20 15.88 -41.25
C ASP A 50 14.52 15.67 -42.00
N SER A 51 15.16 14.50 -41.82
CA SER A 51 16.31 14.05 -42.64
C SER A 51 15.94 13.56 -44.05
N GLY A 52 14.67 13.61 -44.45
CA GLY A 52 14.21 13.22 -45.79
C GLY A 52 14.29 11.71 -46.09
N LEU A 53 14.45 10.86 -45.08
CA LEU A 53 14.56 9.39 -45.23
C LEU A 53 13.20 8.68 -45.20
N LEU A 54 12.14 9.36 -44.75
CA LEU A 54 10.83 8.76 -44.52
C LEU A 54 9.71 9.72 -44.93
N VAL A 55 8.62 9.17 -45.48
CA VAL A 55 7.36 9.88 -45.73
C VAL A 55 6.18 9.18 -45.05
N GLU A 56 5.18 9.95 -44.63
CA GLU A 56 3.92 9.42 -44.07
C GLU A 56 2.75 9.60 -45.05
N ARG A 57 1.86 8.62 -45.14
CA ARG A 57 0.62 8.67 -45.94
C ARG A 57 -0.53 8.03 -45.16
N GLN A 58 -1.76 8.53 -45.36
CA GLN A 58 -2.96 7.82 -44.91
C GLN A 58 -3.24 6.62 -45.84
N ALA A 59 -3.18 5.40 -45.32
CA ALA A 59 -3.43 4.17 -46.06
C ALA A 59 -4.49 3.31 -45.37
N HIS A 60 -5.08 2.35 -46.09
CA HIS A 60 -5.85 1.28 -45.45
C HIS A 60 -4.86 0.31 -44.81
N VAL A 61 -4.90 0.16 -43.49
CA VAL A 61 -3.99 -0.77 -42.80
C VAL A 61 -4.73 -2.09 -42.61
N SER A 62 -4.15 -3.18 -43.11
CA SER A 62 -4.76 -4.51 -43.10
C SER A 62 -5.26 -4.89 -41.69
N GLY A 63 -6.51 -5.34 -41.61
CA GLY A 63 -7.19 -5.68 -40.36
C GLY A 63 -7.71 -4.50 -39.53
N VAL A 64 -7.56 -3.24 -39.96
CA VAL A 64 -8.03 -2.05 -39.23
C VAL A 64 -9.16 -1.35 -39.99
N ALA A 65 -10.33 -1.21 -39.36
CA ALA A 65 -11.56 -0.67 -39.98
C ALA A 65 -11.54 0.82 -40.37
N ARG A 66 -10.46 1.56 -40.09
CA ARG A 66 -10.29 2.98 -40.46
C ARG A 66 -8.89 3.19 -41.02
N LYS A 67 -8.76 4.06 -42.02
CA LYS A 67 -7.45 4.49 -42.54
C LYS A 67 -6.58 5.05 -41.41
N ARG A 68 -5.29 4.73 -41.43
CA ARG A 68 -4.29 5.20 -40.45
C ARG A 68 -3.06 5.76 -41.17
N LYS A 69 -2.25 6.53 -40.44
CA LYS A 69 -0.91 6.89 -40.89
C LYS A 69 -0.07 5.62 -41.03
N ALA A 70 0.46 5.43 -42.22
CA ALA A 70 1.48 4.45 -42.56
C ALA A 70 2.74 5.20 -43.02
N TYR A 71 3.89 4.58 -42.80
CA TYR A 71 5.21 5.19 -42.98
C TYR A 71 6.02 4.39 -44.01
N PHE A 72 6.70 5.10 -44.92
CA PHE A 72 7.40 4.51 -46.06
C PHE A 72 8.75 5.17 -46.23
N LEU A 73 9.76 4.40 -46.64
CA LEU A 73 11.07 4.96 -47.00
C LEU A 73 10.98 5.77 -48.30
N THR A 74 11.69 6.89 -48.33
CA THR A 74 12.00 7.62 -49.57
C THR A 74 13.11 6.89 -50.34
N ASP A 75 13.43 7.30 -51.56
CA ASP A 75 14.52 6.68 -52.32
C ASP A 75 15.89 6.90 -51.65
N THR A 76 16.08 8.05 -50.98
CA THR A 76 17.21 8.29 -50.06
C THR A 76 17.14 7.43 -48.81
N GLY A 77 15.95 7.21 -48.25
CA GLY A 77 15.72 6.32 -47.11
C GLY A 77 16.01 4.85 -47.40
N ILE A 78 15.72 4.38 -48.60
CA ILE A 78 16.04 3.01 -49.06
C ILE A 78 17.56 2.83 -49.12
N THR A 79 18.28 3.78 -49.72
CA THR A 79 19.75 3.77 -49.74
C THR A 79 20.33 3.77 -48.31
N GLY A 80 19.86 4.66 -47.43
CA GLY A 80 20.33 4.71 -46.04
C GLY A 80 19.99 3.45 -45.23
N ALA A 81 18.86 2.80 -45.50
CA ALA A 81 18.51 1.52 -44.89
C ALA A 81 19.38 0.37 -45.40
N GLU A 82 19.76 0.38 -46.68
CA GLU A 82 20.69 -0.61 -47.25
C GLU A 82 22.13 -0.38 -46.76
N GLU A 83 22.61 0.85 -46.66
CA GLU A 83 23.90 1.19 -46.03
C GLU A 83 23.93 0.75 -44.55
N THR A 84 22.83 0.99 -43.82
CA THR A 84 22.64 0.51 -42.44
C THR A 84 22.73 -1.02 -42.37
N TRP A 85 22.10 -1.73 -43.31
CA TRP A 85 22.16 -3.18 -43.40
C TRP A 85 23.56 -3.70 -43.75
N GLN A 86 24.24 -3.12 -44.74
CA GLN A 86 25.59 -3.56 -45.14
C GLN A 86 26.63 -3.34 -44.03
N ARG A 87 26.42 -2.39 -43.12
CA ARG A 87 27.24 -2.23 -41.91
C ARG A 87 26.87 -3.21 -40.79
N LEU A 88 25.58 -3.48 -40.58
CA LEU A 88 25.11 -4.31 -39.44
C LEU A 88 25.14 -5.81 -39.73
N ARG A 89 25.11 -6.25 -40.99
CA ARG A 89 25.14 -7.67 -41.38
C ARG A 89 26.38 -8.43 -40.90
N THR A 90 27.50 -7.75 -40.64
CA THR A 90 28.74 -8.34 -40.12
C THR A 90 28.85 -8.28 -38.59
N HIS A 91 27.82 -7.77 -37.90
CA HIS A 91 27.80 -7.73 -36.44
C HIS A 91 27.77 -9.16 -35.88
N PRO A 92 28.62 -9.51 -34.89
CA PRO A 92 28.64 -10.85 -34.32
C PRO A 92 27.36 -11.11 -33.52
N VAL A 93 26.84 -12.33 -33.62
CA VAL A 93 25.68 -12.83 -32.87
C VAL A 93 26.02 -14.20 -32.28
N HIS A 94 25.70 -14.38 -31.02
CA HIS A 94 25.92 -15.61 -30.26
C HIS A 94 24.58 -16.32 -30.01
N CYS A 95 24.27 -17.39 -30.71
CA CYS A 95 23.00 -18.10 -30.56
C CYS A 95 23.12 -19.26 -29.56
N LEU A 96 22.20 -19.35 -28.60
CA LEU A 96 21.99 -20.54 -27.74
C LEU A 96 20.82 -21.34 -28.31
N LEU A 97 21.09 -22.54 -28.83
CA LEU A 97 20.13 -23.38 -29.53
C LEU A 97 19.34 -24.30 -28.58
N GLU A 98 18.25 -24.88 -29.08
CA GLU A 98 17.36 -25.81 -28.36
C GLU A 98 18.08 -27.01 -27.72
N ASP A 99 19.16 -27.49 -28.35
CA ASP A 99 20.01 -28.57 -27.84
C ASP A 99 21.01 -28.13 -26.75
N GLY A 100 20.95 -26.86 -26.32
CA GLY A 100 21.88 -26.25 -25.38
C GLY A 100 23.23 -25.88 -25.98
N SER A 101 23.46 -26.11 -27.28
CA SER A 101 24.72 -25.72 -27.94
C SER A 101 24.78 -24.22 -28.22
N SER A 102 25.98 -23.63 -28.11
CA SER A 102 26.23 -22.24 -28.50
C SER A 102 26.92 -22.20 -29.86
N LYS A 103 26.39 -21.40 -30.79
CA LYS A 103 27.00 -21.15 -32.10
C LYS A 103 27.21 -19.66 -32.33
N ARG A 104 28.33 -19.31 -32.96
CA ARG A 104 28.67 -17.94 -33.35
C ARG A 104 28.37 -17.75 -34.83
N SER A 105 27.74 -16.63 -35.18
CA SER A 105 27.47 -16.22 -36.56
C SER A 105 27.63 -14.70 -36.68
N GLU A 106 27.56 -14.19 -37.90
CA GLU A 106 27.24 -12.78 -38.16
C GLU A 106 25.73 -12.61 -38.37
N LEU A 107 25.18 -11.43 -38.07
CA LEU A 107 23.75 -11.10 -38.21
C LEU A 107 23.20 -11.37 -39.62
N GLY A 108 24.02 -11.22 -40.66
CA GLY A 108 23.66 -11.51 -42.06
C GLY A 108 23.51 -13.00 -42.36
N MET A 109 24.26 -13.86 -41.66
CA MET A 109 24.28 -15.32 -41.86
C MET A 109 23.53 -16.09 -40.77
N VAL A 110 23.03 -15.41 -39.73
CA VAL A 110 22.38 -16.04 -38.56
C VAL A 110 21.20 -16.95 -38.97
N HIS A 111 20.52 -16.62 -40.06
CA HIS A 111 19.43 -17.42 -40.63
C HIS A 111 19.84 -18.85 -41.07
N GLU A 112 21.15 -19.13 -41.23
CA GLU A 112 21.67 -20.48 -41.52
C GLU A 112 21.76 -21.36 -40.25
N ILE A 113 21.76 -20.77 -39.06
CA ILE A 113 21.90 -21.49 -37.77
C ILE A 113 20.65 -21.46 -36.89
N LEU A 114 19.67 -20.60 -37.18
CA LEU A 114 18.41 -20.52 -36.44
C LEU A 114 17.47 -21.69 -36.78
N PRO A 115 16.67 -22.18 -35.82
CA PRO A 115 15.73 -23.28 -36.04
C PRO A 115 14.56 -22.89 -36.96
N PHE A 116 14.28 -21.59 -37.12
CA PHE A 116 13.25 -21.04 -38.01
C PHE A 116 13.67 -19.65 -38.53
N PRO A 117 13.13 -19.18 -39.67
CA PRO A 117 13.51 -17.90 -40.25
C PRO A 117 13.04 -16.73 -39.39
N MET A 118 13.97 -15.82 -39.07
CA MET A 118 13.73 -14.54 -38.39
C MET A 118 14.26 -13.41 -39.26
N ARG A 119 13.61 -12.23 -39.26
CA ARG A 119 14.15 -11.06 -39.95
C ARG A 119 15.27 -10.44 -39.10
N PRO A 120 16.19 -9.65 -39.68
CA PRO A 120 17.28 -9.05 -38.90
C PRO A 120 16.81 -8.17 -37.74
N VAL A 121 15.66 -7.50 -37.88
CA VAL A 121 15.07 -6.70 -36.78
C VAL A 121 14.52 -7.59 -35.65
N ASP A 122 14.02 -8.79 -35.97
CA ASP A 122 13.51 -9.74 -34.97
C ASP A 122 14.68 -10.33 -34.17
N VAL A 123 15.80 -10.65 -34.84
CA VAL A 123 17.04 -11.05 -34.17
C VAL A 123 17.54 -9.95 -33.23
N ILE A 124 17.60 -8.70 -33.70
CA ILE A 124 18.00 -7.54 -32.88
C ILE A 124 17.03 -7.27 -31.71
N ARG A 125 15.77 -7.74 -31.78
CA ARG A 125 14.76 -7.56 -30.71
C ARG A 125 14.95 -8.55 -29.55
N TYR A 126 15.32 -9.80 -29.83
CA TYR A 126 15.50 -10.84 -28.81
C TYR A 126 16.96 -11.08 -28.39
N MET A 127 17.90 -10.36 -29.01
CA MET A 127 19.31 -10.36 -28.64
C MET A 127 19.55 -9.44 -27.44
N ASP A 128 20.31 -9.93 -26.45
CA ASP A 128 20.70 -9.18 -25.26
C ASP A 128 21.79 -8.14 -25.54
N ASP A 129 22.13 -7.33 -24.53
CA ASP A 129 23.17 -6.29 -24.63
C ASP A 129 24.59 -6.86 -24.84
N ASN A 130 24.79 -8.17 -24.66
CA ASN A 130 26.06 -8.88 -24.91
C ASN A 130 26.14 -9.50 -26.32
N GLY A 131 25.10 -9.33 -27.15
CA GLY A 131 25.03 -9.93 -28.48
C GLY A 131 24.60 -11.41 -28.49
N VAL A 132 23.99 -11.89 -27.40
CA VAL A 132 23.49 -13.26 -27.24
C VAL A 132 22.00 -13.33 -27.57
N LEU A 133 21.63 -14.25 -28.45
CA LEU A 133 20.25 -14.60 -28.78
C LEU A 133 19.95 -16.01 -28.23
N ASP A 134 19.09 -16.10 -27.22
CA ASP A 134 18.61 -17.39 -26.72
C ASP A 134 17.35 -17.81 -27.47
N VAL A 135 17.44 -18.84 -28.31
CA VAL A 135 16.28 -19.31 -29.09
C VAL A 135 15.46 -20.37 -28.36
N ARG A 136 15.91 -20.87 -27.20
CA ARG A 136 15.25 -21.96 -26.46
C ARG A 136 13.84 -21.60 -25.97
N GLY A 137 13.57 -20.30 -25.80
CA GLY A 137 12.25 -19.76 -25.44
C GLY A 137 11.46 -19.17 -26.61
N LEU A 138 11.96 -19.26 -27.85
CA LEU A 138 11.34 -18.62 -29.02
C LEU A 138 10.64 -19.65 -29.91
N SER A 139 9.52 -19.26 -30.51
CA SER A 139 8.82 -20.06 -31.53
C SER A 139 8.40 -19.20 -32.72
N PRO A 140 8.11 -19.80 -33.89
CA PRO A 140 7.59 -19.05 -35.04
C PRO A 140 6.30 -18.28 -34.70
N ASP A 141 5.40 -18.92 -33.96
CA ASP A 141 4.14 -18.32 -33.51
C ASP A 141 4.37 -17.17 -32.52
N LEU A 142 5.37 -17.26 -31.64
CA LEU A 142 5.75 -16.17 -30.74
C LEU A 142 6.23 -14.95 -31.54
N VAL A 143 7.13 -15.15 -32.49
CA VAL A 143 7.69 -14.07 -33.31
C VAL A 143 6.63 -13.43 -34.21
N ASP A 144 5.72 -14.21 -34.81
CA ASP A 144 4.62 -13.67 -35.62
C ASP A 144 3.54 -13.00 -34.76
N ARG A 145 3.14 -13.59 -33.61
CA ARG A 145 2.21 -12.96 -32.65
C ARG A 145 2.68 -11.57 -32.27
N ASP A 146 3.96 -11.46 -31.90
CA ASP A 146 4.63 -10.25 -31.44
C ASP A 146 4.80 -9.15 -32.53
N LEU A 147 4.44 -9.46 -33.79
CA LEU A 147 4.38 -8.55 -34.95
C LEU A 147 2.95 -8.35 -35.47
N SER A 148 2.05 -9.31 -35.22
CA SER A 148 0.69 -9.34 -35.73
C SER A 148 -0.23 -8.33 -35.04
N LYS A 149 -1.49 -8.26 -35.52
CA LYS A 149 -2.55 -7.47 -34.89
C LYS A 149 -3.06 -8.11 -33.57
N HIS A 150 -2.74 -9.37 -33.29
CA HIS A 150 -3.10 -10.06 -32.05
C HIS A 150 -2.10 -9.74 -30.94
N VAL A 151 -2.09 -8.47 -30.53
CA VAL A 151 -1.61 -8.08 -29.21
C VAL A 151 -2.65 -8.59 -28.21
N GLU A 152 -2.47 -9.82 -27.73
CA GLU A 152 -2.81 -10.08 -26.34
C GLU A 152 -1.98 -9.12 -25.47
N LYS A 153 -2.58 -8.65 -24.37
CA LYS A 153 -2.05 -7.58 -23.55
C LYS A 153 -0.57 -7.85 -23.21
N GLN A 154 0.27 -6.82 -23.31
CA GLN A 154 1.61 -6.87 -22.71
C GLN A 154 1.40 -7.15 -21.21
N LEU A 155 1.78 -8.36 -20.77
CA LEU A 155 1.51 -8.81 -19.41
C LEU A 155 2.29 -7.94 -18.42
N VAL A 156 1.62 -7.54 -17.35
CA VAL A 156 2.14 -6.56 -16.39
C VAL A 156 2.79 -7.28 -15.23
N THR A 157 4.04 -6.92 -14.96
CA THR A 157 4.88 -7.51 -13.91
C THR A 157 5.35 -6.44 -12.94
N SER A 158 5.08 -6.62 -11.65
CA SER A 158 5.71 -5.88 -10.56
C SER A 158 6.43 -6.86 -9.65
N PHE A 159 7.71 -6.63 -9.39
CA PHE A 159 8.60 -7.56 -8.68
C PHE A 159 9.39 -6.83 -7.57
N ALA A 160 8.66 -6.18 -6.66
CA ALA A 160 9.25 -5.44 -5.55
C ALA A 160 10.22 -6.33 -4.74
N ASP A 161 11.50 -5.97 -4.72
CA ASP A 161 12.59 -6.65 -4.01
C ASP A 161 12.72 -8.17 -4.24
N LEU A 162 12.36 -8.67 -5.44
CA LEU A 162 12.55 -10.09 -5.78
C LEU A 162 14.05 -10.43 -5.90
N PRO A 163 14.63 -11.26 -4.99
CA PRO A 163 16.06 -11.55 -5.03
C PRO A 163 16.40 -12.53 -6.16
N ARG A 164 17.56 -12.35 -6.80
CA ARG A 164 18.04 -13.23 -7.87
C ARG A 164 18.31 -14.64 -7.35
N VAL A 165 17.59 -15.63 -7.88
CA VAL A 165 17.81 -17.05 -7.56
C VAL A 165 19.12 -17.53 -8.18
N ARG A 166 20.17 -17.69 -7.36
CA ARG A 166 21.49 -18.17 -7.80
C ARG A 166 21.50 -19.67 -8.12
N HIS A 167 20.83 -20.48 -7.29
CA HIS A 167 20.78 -21.95 -7.40
C HIS A 167 19.37 -22.46 -7.04
N PHE A 168 19.00 -23.63 -7.57
CA PHE A 168 17.75 -24.31 -7.25
C PHE A 168 17.96 -25.82 -7.41
N TYR A 169 17.76 -26.57 -6.32
CA TYR A 169 18.03 -28.01 -6.24
C TYR A 169 16.97 -28.67 -5.35
N GLY A 170 16.48 -29.87 -5.72
CA GLY A 170 15.65 -30.72 -4.84
C GLY A 170 14.28 -30.16 -4.49
N ARG A 171 13.76 -29.27 -5.34
CA ARG A 171 12.49 -28.54 -5.14
C ARG A 171 11.60 -28.57 -6.38
N GLU A 172 12.00 -29.33 -7.39
CA GLU A 172 11.31 -29.46 -8.67
C GLU A 172 9.92 -30.08 -8.46
N ARG A 173 9.79 -31.06 -7.55
CA ARG A 173 8.51 -31.72 -7.26
C ARG A 173 7.51 -30.77 -6.59
N GLU A 174 7.95 -29.99 -5.61
CA GLU A 174 7.10 -28.99 -4.94
C GLU A 174 6.72 -27.87 -5.91
N LEU A 175 7.67 -27.38 -6.72
CA LEU A 175 7.41 -26.36 -7.74
C LEU A 175 6.43 -26.85 -8.80
N ASP A 176 6.64 -28.04 -9.37
CA ASP A 176 5.76 -28.62 -10.38
C ASP A 176 4.35 -28.90 -9.80
N HIS A 177 4.24 -29.26 -8.51
CA HIS A 177 2.96 -29.41 -7.84
C HIS A 177 2.24 -28.06 -7.62
N ILE A 178 2.96 -27.01 -7.22
CA ILE A 178 2.44 -25.64 -7.12
C ILE A 178 1.96 -25.16 -8.50
N VAL A 179 2.77 -25.31 -9.55
CA VAL A 179 2.42 -24.94 -10.93
C VAL A 179 1.17 -25.69 -11.40
N SER A 180 1.11 -27.01 -11.18
CA SER A 180 -0.04 -27.85 -11.53
C SER A 180 -1.35 -27.40 -10.87
N LEU A 181 -1.30 -27.01 -9.59
CA LEU A 181 -2.48 -26.50 -8.87
C LEU A 181 -2.92 -25.13 -9.39
N LEU A 182 -1.98 -24.24 -9.68
CA LEU A 182 -2.26 -22.90 -10.22
C LEU A 182 -2.81 -22.95 -11.65
N ASP A 183 -2.37 -23.90 -12.48
CA ASP A 183 -2.86 -24.11 -13.84
C ASP A 183 -4.19 -24.88 -13.91
N ALA A 184 -4.63 -25.52 -12.83
CA ALA A 184 -5.88 -26.27 -12.80
C ALA A 184 -7.13 -25.39 -12.64
N ARG A 185 -7.06 -24.30 -11.85
CA ARG A 185 -8.18 -23.38 -11.54
C ARG A 185 -7.70 -22.15 -10.76
N ALA A 186 -8.59 -21.17 -10.57
CA ALA A 186 -8.41 -20.15 -9.53
C ALA A 186 -8.16 -20.81 -8.16
N THR A 187 -7.09 -20.42 -7.46
CA THR A 187 -6.77 -21.04 -6.16
C THR A 187 -5.82 -20.22 -5.30
N THR A 188 -5.98 -20.35 -3.98
CA THR A 188 -5.04 -19.86 -2.97
C THR A 188 -4.14 -21.00 -2.46
N LEU A 189 -2.83 -20.77 -2.45
CA LEU A 189 -1.83 -21.69 -1.90
C LEU A 189 -1.13 -21.03 -0.70
N LEU A 190 -1.14 -21.69 0.45
CA LEU A 190 -0.33 -21.33 1.61
C LEU A 190 0.89 -22.25 1.64
N VAL A 191 2.09 -21.66 1.60
CA VAL A 191 3.38 -22.38 1.61
C VAL A 191 4.09 -22.08 2.93
N PRO A 192 3.76 -22.80 4.03
CA PRO A 192 4.38 -22.59 5.32
C PRO A 192 5.77 -23.25 5.36
N GLY A 193 6.69 -22.64 6.10
CA GLY A 193 7.98 -23.23 6.38
C GLY A 193 8.87 -22.31 7.20
N ILE A 194 9.85 -22.89 7.90
CA ILE A 194 10.76 -22.16 8.78
C ILE A 194 11.58 -21.09 8.04
N ALA A 195 12.17 -20.14 8.78
CA ALA A 195 12.98 -19.08 8.19
C ALA A 195 14.19 -19.69 7.45
N GLY A 196 14.51 -19.24 6.22
CA GLY A 196 15.64 -19.78 5.45
C GLY A 196 15.44 -21.18 4.83
N ILE A 197 14.22 -21.74 4.86
CA ILE A 197 13.91 -23.05 4.25
C ILE A 197 13.83 -23.03 2.69
N GLY A 198 14.03 -21.86 2.08
CA GLY A 198 13.97 -21.67 0.62
C GLY A 198 12.63 -21.14 0.08
N LYS A 199 11.73 -20.61 0.91
CA LYS A 199 10.43 -20.03 0.48
C LYS A 199 10.58 -19.01 -0.65
N THR A 200 11.35 -17.95 -0.43
CA THR A 200 11.67 -16.90 -1.41
C THR A 200 12.34 -17.45 -2.68
N THR A 201 13.13 -18.53 -2.56
CA THR A 201 13.76 -19.21 -3.69
C THR A 201 12.72 -19.92 -4.57
N VAL A 202 11.73 -20.58 -3.95
CA VAL A 202 10.57 -21.16 -4.64
C VAL A 202 9.71 -20.06 -5.24
N ALA A 203 9.50 -18.93 -4.54
CA ALA A 203 8.79 -17.77 -5.09
C ALA A 203 9.46 -17.24 -6.37
N GLY A 204 10.78 -17.05 -6.38
CA GLY A 204 11.52 -16.63 -7.57
C GLY A 204 11.45 -17.63 -8.73
N LYS A 205 11.53 -18.94 -8.48
CA LYS A 205 11.31 -19.94 -9.54
C LYS A 205 9.85 -20.02 -10.01
N LEU A 206 8.89 -19.74 -9.13
CA LEU A 206 7.49 -19.63 -9.50
C LEU A 206 7.26 -18.43 -10.43
N VAL A 207 7.91 -17.29 -10.17
CA VAL A 207 7.94 -16.14 -11.08
C VAL A 207 8.46 -16.58 -12.45
N GLU A 208 9.66 -17.17 -12.54
CA GLU A 208 10.23 -17.67 -13.80
C GLU A 208 9.27 -18.60 -14.58
N ARG A 209 8.52 -19.48 -13.89
CA ARG A 209 7.57 -20.44 -14.50
C ARG A 209 6.29 -19.81 -15.06
N PHE A 210 5.95 -18.60 -14.62
CA PHE A 210 4.73 -17.87 -15.04
C PHE A 210 5.00 -16.56 -15.78
N THR A 211 6.26 -16.12 -15.87
CA THR A 211 6.70 -15.05 -16.76
C THR A 211 6.22 -15.31 -18.19
N HIS A 212 5.66 -14.28 -18.83
CA HIS A 212 5.00 -14.33 -20.14
C HIS A 212 3.74 -15.21 -20.24
N ARG A 213 3.23 -15.78 -19.14
CA ARG A 213 1.99 -16.58 -19.09
C ARG A 213 0.85 -15.91 -18.32
N ARG A 214 1.18 -15.09 -17.31
CA ARG A 214 0.22 -14.36 -16.46
C ARG A 214 0.70 -12.93 -16.20
N ASN A 215 -0.20 -12.03 -15.81
CA ASN A 215 0.22 -10.82 -15.11
C ASN A 215 0.71 -11.22 -13.72
N MET A 216 1.72 -10.54 -13.17
CA MET A 216 2.37 -10.97 -11.94
C MET A 216 2.65 -9.81 -10.99
N LEU A 217 2.31 -9.99 -9.72
CA LEU A 217 2.84 -9.20 -8.63
C LEU A 217 3.57 -10.12 -7.66
N TYR A 218 4.83 -9.80 -7.38
CA TYR A 218 5.55 -10.29 -6.22
C TYR A 218 5.75 -9.13 -5.27
N HIS A 219 5.37 -9.33 -4.01
CA HIS A 219 5.47 -8.35 -2.93
C HIS A 219 5.98 -9.05 -1.67
N ARG A 220 6.91 -8.42 -0.95
CA ARG A 220 7.54 -8.97 0.27
C ARG A 220 7.09 -8.15 1.47
N CYS A 221 6.27 -8.77 2.33
CA CYS A 221 5.71 -8.09 3.50
C CYS A 221 6.79 -7.75 4.53
N GLN A 222 6.68 -6.58 5.18
CA GLN A 222 7.58 -6.15 6.27
C GLN A 222 6.88 -6.04 7.62
N ASP A 223 7.64 -6.02 8.74
CA ASP A 223 7.06 -6.09 10.11
C ASP A 223 6.36 -4.80 10.56
N TRP A 224 6.72 -3.66 9.95
CA TRP A 224 6.21 -2.31 10.18
C TRP A 224 5.32 -1.82 9.03
N GLU A 225 5.05 -2.67 8.04
CA GLU A 225 4.26 -2.30 6.87
C GLU A 225 2.77 -2.16 7.23
N SER A 226 2.22 -0.97 7.00
CA SER A 226 0.78 -0.73 7.13
C SER A 226 0.00 -1.41 5.99
N ALA A 227 -1.28 -1.70 6.20
CA ALA A 227 -2.14 -2.24 5.14
C ALA A 227 -2.13 -1.38 3.88
N ARG A 228 -1.99 -0.05 4.03
CA ARG A 228 -1.95 0.90 2.92
C ARG A 228 -0.80 0.58 1.96
N ALA A 229 0.44 0.50 2.45
CA ALA A 229 1.63 0.33 1.61
C ALA A 229 1.57 -0.95 0.76
N CYS A 230 1.20 -2.08 1.36
CA CYS A 230 1.05 -3.35 0.66
C CYS A 230 -0.07 -3.29 -0.41
N LEU A 231 -1.20 -2.66 -0.07
CA LEU A 231 -2.34 -2.55 -0.99
C LEU A 231 -2.08 -1.53 -2.10
N GLU A 232 -1.30 -0.47 -1.87
CA GLU A 232 -0.87 0.47 -2.92
C GLU A 232 0.03 -0.22 -3.95
N SER A 233 0.93 -1.11 -3.51
CA SER A 233 1.70 -1.99 -4.41
C SER A 233 0.79 -2.87 -5.29
N ILE A 234 -0.30 -3.41 -4.72
CA ILE A 234 -1.33 -4.15 -5.46
C ILE A 234 -2.09 -3.22 -6.42
N ALA A 235 -2.47 -2.02 -5.99
CA ALA A 235 -3.25 -1.08 -6.78
C ALA A 235 -2.47 -0.47 -7.95
N GLU A 236 -1.19 -0.15 -7.78
CA GLU A 236 -0.32 0.29 -8.86
C GLU A 236 -0.19 -0.81 -9.93
N TRP A 237 -0.05 -2.07 -9.51
CA TRP A 237 0.01 -3.21 -10.43
C TRP A 237 -1.33 -3.42 -11.18
N LEU A 238 -2.47 -3.35 -10.51
CA LEU A 238 -3.81 -3.41 -11.13
C LEU A 238 -4.03 -2.24 -12.12
N ALA A 239 -3.64 -1.01 -11.73
CA ALA A 239 -3.73 0.17 -12.58
C ALA A 239 -2.88 0.03 -13.84
N ASN A 240 -1.67 -0.53 -13.71
CA ASN A 240 -0.82 -0.84 -14.86
C ASN A 240 -1.41 -1.93 -15.78
N MET A 241 -2.21 -2.88 -15.27
CA MET A 241 -3.03 -3.81 -16.08
C MET A 241 -4.19 -3.14 -16.83
N GLY A 242 -4.47 -1.87 -16.51
CA GLY A 242 -5.54 -1.06 -17.09
C GLY A 242 -6.80 -0.99 -16.24
N ASP A 243 -6.78 -1.48 -15.00
CA ASP A 243 -7.87 -1.32 -14.04
C ASP A 243 -7.43 -0.42 -12.87
N ALA A 244 -7.72 0.87 -13.01
CA ALA A 244 -7.43 1.85 -11.97
C ALA A 244 -8.41 1.76 -10.79
N SER A 245 -9.47 0.96 -10.82
CA SER A 245 -10.56 1.02 -9.82
C SER A 245 -10.08 0.77 -8.39
N PHE A 246 -9.06 -0.07 -8.18
CA PHE A 246 -8.46 -0.27 -6.86
C PHE A 246 -7.45 0.83 -6.47
N SER A 247 -6.85 1.52 -7.45
CA SER A 247 -6.02 2.71 -7.19
C SER A 247 -6.88 3.94 -6.91
N ASP A 248 -7.94 4.17 -7.70
CA ASP A 248 -8.97 5.19 -7.44
C ASP A 248 -9.69 4.94 -6.11
N TYR A 249 -9.85 3.66 -5.73
CA TYR A 249 -10.14 3.28 -4.35
C TYR A 249 -9.01 3.81 -3.46
N LEU A 250 -7.83 3.19 -3.35
CA LEU A 250 -6.81 3.57 -2.36
C LEU A 250 -6.33 5.04 -2.34
N ALA A 251 -6.41 5.75 -3.47
CA ALA A 251 -6.06 7.15 -3.59
C ALA A 251 -7.04 8.05 -2.84
N ALA A 252 -8.34 7.77 -2.94
CA ALA A 252 -9.26 8.31 -1.97
C ALA A 252 -9.04 7.60 -0.61
N THR A 253 -8.73 6.29 -0.59
CA THR A 253 -8.96 5.27 0.46
C THR A 253 -7.63 4.71 1.10
N PRO A 254 -6.88 5.44 1.96
CA PRO A 254 -5.78 4.98 2.85
C PRO A 254 -5.80 3.56 3.52
N VAL A 255 -6.56 3.32 4.62
CA VAL A 255 -6.52 2.09 5.48
C VAL A 255 -7.80 1.18 5.34
N PRO A 256 -7.87 0.26 4.35
CA PRO A 256 -9.12 -0.13 3.67
C PRO A 256 -10.00 -1.28 4.15
N GLN A 257 -11.32 -1.16 3.95
CA GLN A 257 -12.28 -2.21 4.31
C GLN A 257 -11.97 -3.55 3.62
N PRO A 258 -11.67 -4.62 4.39
CA PRO A 258 -11.21 -5.89 3.85
C PRO A 258 -12.05 -6.52 2.74
N SER A 259 -13.38 -6.48 2.89
CA SER A 259 -14.31 -7.07 1.93
C SER A 259 -14.38 -6.30 0.61
N ASP A 260 -14.35 -4.97 0.67
CA ASP A 260 -14.49 -4.12 -0.52
C ASP A 260 -13.17 -4.04 -1.28
N ALA A 261 -12.04 -3.92 -0.57
CA ALA A 261 -10.70 -4.08 -1.16
C ALA A 261 -10.55 -5.46 -1.82
N ALA A 262 -10.92 -6.54 -1.14
CA ALA A 262 -10.87 -7.88 -1.70
C ALA A 262 -11.76 -8.07 -2.93
N ARG A 263 -12.95 -7.45 -2.95
CA ARG A 263 -13.83 -7.51 -4.11
C ARG A 263 -13.21 -6.75 -5.29
N LEU A 264 -12.72 -5.53 -5.08
CA LEU A 264 -12.08 -4.74 -6.14
C LEU A 264 -10.83 -5.41 -6.71
N ILE A 265 -10.00 -6.03 -5.86
CA ILE A 265 -8.85 -6.82 -6.31
C ILE A 265 -9.31 -7.99 -7.19
N VAL A 266 -10.31 -8.76 -6.76
CA VAL A 266 -10.79 -9.94 -7.52
C VAL A 266 -11.55 -9.55 -8.79
N ASP A 267 -12.36 -8.48 -8.74
CA ASP A 267 -13.05 -7.89 -9.89
C ASP A 267 -12.03 -7.44 -10.96
N ALA A 268 -10.97 -6.73 -10.56
CA ALA A 268 -9.90 -6.26 -11.46
C ALA A 268 -9.02 -7.39 -12.03
N LEU A 269 -8.93 -8.53 -11.31
CA LEU A 269 -8.24 -9.73 -11.81
C LEU A 269 -9.11 -10.54 -12.79
N SER A 270 -10.45 -10.38 -12.76
CA SER A 270 -11.36 -11.12 -13.63
C SER A 270 -11.13 -10.82 -15.12
N GLY A 271 -11.24 -11.85 -15.94
CA GLY A 271 -10.90 -11.81 -17.37
C GLY A 271 -9.41 -11.67 -17.67
N THR A 272 -8.52 -11.79 -16.67
CA THR A 272 -7.06 -11.78 -16.89
C THR A 272 -6.34 -12.91 -16.11
N PRO A 273 -5.52 -13.74 -16.78
CA PRO A 273 -4.74 -14.75 -16.09
C PRO A 273 -3.63 -14.07 -15.30
N SER A 274 -3.65 -14.24 -13.97
CA SER A 274 -2.87 -13.41 -13.04
C SER A 274 -2.32 -14.24 -11.88
N LEU A 275 -1.21 -13.80 -11.28
CA LEU A 275 -0.54 -14.48 -10.16
C LEU A 275 0.01 -13.45 -9.16
N LEU A 276 -0.59 -13.44 -7.96
CA LEU A 276 -0.20 -12.62 -6.83
C LEU A 276 0.60 -13.47 -5.83
N ILE A 277 1.81 -13.05 -5.51
CA ILE A 277 2.73 -13.74 -4.60
C ILE A 277 3.07 -12.78 -3.45
N LEU A 278 2.70 -13.16 -2.22
CA LEU A 278 3.07 -12.46 -1.00
C LEU A 278 4.10 -13.29 -0.23
N ASP A 279 5.32 -12.79 -0.08
CA ASP A 279 6.39 -13.43 0.70
C ASP A 279 6.56 -12.79 2.09
N ASP A 280 7.15 -13.56 3.01
CA ASP A 280 7.30 -13.24 4.44
C ASP A 280 5.97 -12.82 5.15
N TYR A 281 4.81 -13.28 4.67
CA TYR A 281 3.46 -12.86 5.12
C TYR A 281 3.19 -12.96 6.64
N HIS A 282 3.95 -13.77 7.40
CA HIS A 282 3.85 -13.79 8.87
C HIS A 282 4.27 -12.47 9.54
N LYS A 283 4.92 -11.55 8.81
CA LYS A 283 5.29 -10.21 9.27
C LYS A 283 4.10 -9.24 9.34
N VAL A 284 3.03 -9.52 8.60
CA VAL A 284 1.80 -8.70 8.60
C VAL A 284 1.17 -8.70 9.99
N SER A 285 1.40 -7.64 10.73
CA SER A 285 0.79 -7.33 12.03
C SER A 285 -0.56 -6.61 11.85
N ASP A 286 -0.74 -5.92 10.73
CA ASP A 286 -1.96 -5.18 10.38
C ASP A 286 -3.15 -6.13 10.14
N ALA A 287 -4.16 -6.04 11.02
CA ALA A 287 -5.36 -6.85 10.97
C ALA A 287 -6.23 -6.58 9.73
N VAL A 288 -6.17 -5.36 9.17
CA VAL A 288 -6.91 -4.97 7.97
C VAL A 288 -6.30 -5.65 6.75
N LEU A 289 -4.99 -5.56 6.55
CA LEU A 289 -4.30 -6.28 5.47
C LEU A 289 -4.57 -7.79 5.57
N HIS A 290 -4.47 -8.33 6.79
CA HIS A 290 -4.68 -9.75 7.04
C HIS A 290 -6.09 -10.21 6.64
N GLN A 291 -7.12 -9.43 7.01
CA GLN A 291 -8.51 -9.71 6.63
C GLN A 291 -8.74 -9.50 5.13
N THR A 292 -8.08 -8.53 4.49
CA THR A 292 -8.20 -8.29 3.04
C THR A 292 -7.73 -9.50 2.26
N ILE A 293 -6.56 -10.04 2.58
CA ILE A 293 -6.00 -11.22 1.90
C ILE A 293 -6.81 -12.49 2.19
N GLN A 294 -7.40 -12.63 3.39
CA GLN A 294 -8.39 -13.67 3.68
C GLN A 294 -9.64 -13.55 2.79
N ALA A 295 -10.18 -12.33 2.63
CA ALA A 295 -11.35 -12.09 1.81
C ALA A 295 -11.06 -12.27 0.31
N VAL A 296 -9.89 -11.87 -0.18
CA VAL A 296 -9.43 -12.18 -1.56
C VAL A 296 -9.43 -13.69 -1.77
N ALA A 297 -8.81 -14.43 -0.85
CA ALA A 297 -8.70 -15.88 -0.96
C ALA A 297 -10.05 -16.62 -0.93
N LEU A 298 -11.06 -16.07 -0.25
CA LEU A 298 -12.44 -16.58 -0.27
C LEU A 298 -13.17 -16.23 -1.58
N ASN A 299 -13.05 -14.99 -2.05
CA ASN A 299 -13.68 -14.53 -3.29
C ASN A 299 -13.10 -15.24 -4.53
N LEU A 300 -11.81 -15.61 -4.52
CA LEU A 300 -11.16 -16.39 -5.58
C LEU A 300 -11.75 -17.80 -5.80
N ILE A 301 -12.54 -18.34 -4.87
CA ILE A 301 -13.23 -19.64 -5.05
C ILE A 301 -14.23 -19.59 -6.21
N GLU A 302 -14.79 -18.41 -6.47
CA GLU A 302 -15.88 -18.20 -7.44
C GLU A 302 -15.37 -17.58 -8.76
N ALA A 303 -14.05 -17.32 -8.87
CA ALA A 303 -13.43 -16.85 -10.09
C ALA A 303 -13.26 -17.99 -11.11
N GLU A 304 -13.70 -17.77 -12.35
CA GLU A 304 -13.56 -18.74 -13.45
C GLU A 304 -12.16 -18.67 -14.13
N ASP A 305 -11.46 -17.56 -13.96
CA ASP A 305 -10.15 -17.29 -14.57
C ASP A 305 -8.97 -17.97 -13.86
N LEU A 306 -7.83 -18.09 -14.56
CA LEU A 306 -6.58 -18.64 -14.00
C LEU A 306 -5.87 -17.62 -13.07
N VAL A 307 -6.49 -17.29 -11.94
CA VAL A 307 -5.97 -16.38 -10.91
C VAL A 307 -5.36 -17.16 -9.75
N GLY A 308 -4.08 -16.92 -9.48
CA GLY A 308 -3.36 -17.53 -8.36
C GLY A 308 -3.05 -16.54 -7.24
N LEU A 309 -3.26 -16.96 -5.99
CA LEU A 309 -2.73 -16.28 -4.80
C LEU A 309 -1.79 -17.23 -4.07
N VAL A 310 -0.54 -16.85 -3.85
CA VAL A 310 0.46 -17.67 -3.15
C VAL A 310 1.02 -16.90 -1.96
N LEU A 311 0.83 -17.46 -0.76
CA LEU A 311 1.26 -16.89 0.51
C LEU A 311 2.42 -17.72 1.07
N PHE A 312 3.62 -17.15 1.13
CA PHE A 312 4.77 -17.76 1.81
C PHE A 312 4.84 -17.25 3.25
N SER A 313 4.89 -18.15 4.23
CA SER A 313 4.80 -17.77 5.66
C SER A 313 5.63 -18.69 6.56
N ARG A 314 5.95 -18.24 7.78
CA ARG A 314 6.47 -19.10 8.87
C ARG A 314 5.35 -19.76 9.69
N SER A 315 4.13 -19.24 9.61
CA SER A 315 3.01 -19.76 10.38
C SER A 315 2.45 -21.03 9.72
N PHE A 316 2.46 -22.13 10.47
CA PHE A 316 1.71 -23.35 10.13
C PHE A 316 0.23 -23.26 10.53
N LYS A 317 -0.20 -22.19 11.21
CA LYS A 317 -1.64 -21.93 11.41
C LYS A 317 -2.25 -21.54 10.06
N PRO A 318 -3.42 -22.09 9.68
CA PRO A 318 -4.08 -21.71 8.45
C PRO A 318 -4.48 -20.23 8.51
N VAL A 319 -3.69 -19.40 7.81
CA VAL A 319 -3.92 -17.95 7.62
C VAL A 319 -5.24 -17.71 6.90
N VAL A 320 -5.50 -18.50 5.87
CA VAL A 320 -6.78 -18.59 5.18
C VAL A 320 -7.43 -19.90 5.60
N ALA A 321 -8.76 -19.91 5.75
CA ALA A 321 -9.47 -21.15 5.96
C ALA A 321 -9.16 -22.17 4.85
N ALA A 322 -9.04 -23.46 5.19
CA ALA A 322 -8.86 -24.52 4.21
C ALA A 322 -10.17 -24.86 3.46
N LYS A 323 -11.32 -24.47 4.04
CA LYS A 323 -12.65 -24.57 3.44
C LYS A 323 -13.50 -23.35 3.76
N ASP A 324 -14.43 -23.02 2.88
CA ASP A 324 -15.49 -22.03 3.14
C ASP A 324 -16.65 -22.61 3.98
N ALA A 325 -17.69 -21.81 4.21
CA ALA A 325 -18.85 -22.20 5.02
C ALA A 325 -19.66 -23.35 4.37
N GLU A 326 -19.60 -23.48 3.05
CA GLU A 326 -20.24 -24.51 2.24
C GLU A 326 -19.40 -25.79 2.14
N GLY A 327 -18.13 -25.76 2.59
CA GLY A 327 -17.21 -26.89 2.61
C GLY A 327 -16.38 -27.08 1.32
N ARG A 328 -16.42 -26.13 0.38
CA ARG A 328 -15.55 -26.07 -0.81
C ARG A 328 -14.11 -25.78 -0.36
N ILE A 329 -13.11 -26.31 -1.07
CA ILE A 329 -11.69 -26.08 -0.74
C ILE A 329 -11.28 -24.68 -1.20
N SER A 330 -11.02 -23.81 -0.24
CA SER A 330 -10.66 -22.39 -0.40
C SER A 330 -9.15 -22.15 -0.48
N SER A 331 -8.34 -22.96 0.24
CA SER A 331 -6.89 -22.91 0.14
C SER A 331 -6.24 -24.29 0.29
N PHE A 332 -5.09 -24.49 -0.33
CA PHE A 332 -4.24 -25.66 -0.13
C PHE A 332 -3.01 -25.27 0.70
N VAL A 333 -2.63 -26.12 1.65
CA VAL A 333 -1.42 -25.93 2.46
C VAL A 333 -0.33 -26.87 1.97
N LEU A 334 0.78 -26.31 1.51
CA LEU A 334 1.91 -27.02 0.90
C LEU A 334 3.19 -26.72 1.71
N PRO A 335 3.45 -27.45 2.82
CA PRO A 335 4.62 -27.18 3.64
C PRO A 335 5.92 -27.47 2.90
N LEU A 336 6.94 -26.63 3.11
CA LEU A 336 8.31 -26.91 2.67
C LEU A 336 9.10 -27.55 3.81
N ASP A 337 9.40 -28.84 3.65
CA ASP A 337 10.33 -29.59 4.50
C ASP A 337 11.79 -29.32 4.09
N GLY A 338 12.78 -29.97 4.71
CA GLY A 338 14.18 -29.88 4.28
C GLY A 338 14.43 -30.48 2.89
N LEU A 339 15.53 -30.08 2.25
CA LEU A 339 16.02 -30.70 1.01
C LEU A 339 16.37 -32.18 1.24
N ASP A 340 16.18 -33.00 0.21
CA ASP A 340 16.62 -34.39 0.23
C ASP A 340 18.16 -34.54 0.27
N PRO A 341 18.70 -35.74 0.55
CA PRO A 341 20.15 -35.96 0.62
C PRO A 341 20.93 -35.70 -0.68
N ASP A 342 20.32 -35.88 -1.85
CA ASP A 342 20.99 -35.67 -3.14
C ASP A 342 21.05 -34.18 -3.47
N ALA A 343 19.99 -33.43 -3.21
CA ALA A 343 19.97 -31.97 -3.29
C ALA A 343 20.89 -31.32 -2.23
N THR A 344 20.99 -31.93 -1.04
CA THR A 344 21.96 -31.54 0.00
C THR A 344 23.40 -31.62 -0.54
N ARG A 345 23.73 -32.66 -1.31
CA ARG A 345 25.04 -32.82 -1.97
C ARG A 345 25.28 -31.77 -3.05
N GLN A 346 24.28 -31.43 -3.85
CA GLN A 346 24.38 -30.42 -4.91
C GLN A 346 24.61 -29.00 -4.37
N LEU A 347 24.04 -28.68 -3.20
CA LEU A 347 24.20 -27.37 -2.55
C LEU A 347 25.59 -27.23 -1.90
N LEU A 348 26.14 -28.32 -1.36
CA LEU A 348 27.46 -28.38 -0.71
C LEU A 348 28.62 -28.58 -1.72
N SER A 349 28.60 -27.80 -2.80
CA SER A 349 29.52 -27.92 -3.94
C SER A 349 30.98 -27.55 -3.65
N SER A 350 31.30 -26.93 -2.50
CA SER A 350 32.68 -26.60 -2.12
C SER A 350 33.48 -27.78 -1.55
N PHE A 351 32.82 -28.91 -1.26
CA PHE A 351 33.45 -30.09 -0.67
C PHE A 351 33.65 -31.22 -1.70
N GLU A 352 34.88 -31.36 -2.21
CA GLU A 352 35.22 -32.36 -3.22
C GLU A 352 35.35 -33.79 -2.65
N ASP A 353 35.83 -33.95 -1.40
CA ASP A 353 36.18 -35.25 -0.77
C ASP A 353 35.48 -35.48 0.58
N LEU A 354 34.15 -35.66 0.60
CA LEU A 354 33.40 -36.08 1.80
C LEU A 354 32.92 -37.52 1.72
N SER A 355 33.11 -38.27 2.80
CA SER A 355 32.59 -39.65 2.94
C SER A 355 31.07 -39.67 3.13
N ASP A 356 30.42 -40.78 2.73
CA ASP A 356 28.97 -40.94 2.88
C ASP A 356 28.48 -40.77 4.34
N GLU A 357 29.30 -41.13 5.33
CA GLU A 357 29.01 -40.95 6.76
C GLU A 357 29.00 -39.46 7.16
N GLN A 358 29.95 -38.66 6.66
CA GLN A 358 29.96 -37.21 6.87
C GLN A 358 28.78 -36.52 6.16
N TRP A 359 28.44 -36.96 4.95
CA TRP A 359 27.25 -36.48 4.24
C TRP A 359 25.97 -36.73 5.03
N LEU A 360 25.79 -37.95 5.55
CA LEU A 360 24.64 -38.32 6.38
C LEU A 360 24.63 -37.55 7.71
N HIS A 361 25.80 -37.26 8.30
CA HIS A 361 25.89 -36.43 9.51
C HIS A 361 25.48 -34.97 9.24
N ILE A 362 26.01 -34.34 8.19
CA ILE A 362 25.68 -32.94 7.82
C ILE A 362 24.20 -32.82 7.45
N HIS A 363 23.66 -33.77 6.67
CA HIS A 363 22.24 -33.81 6.36
C HIS A 363 21.39 -34.05 7.62
N GLY A 364 21.81 -34.92 8.54
CA GLY A 364 21.11 -35.17 9.81
C GLY A 364 21.10 -33.98 10.78
N LEU A 365 22.20 -33.24 10.85
CA LEU A 365 22.37 -32.05 11.70
C LEU A 365 21.57 -30.85 11.14
N SER A 366 21.66 -30.60 9.84
CA SER A 366 20.91 -29.53 9.15
C SER A 366 19.44 -29.89 8.88
N ARG A 367 19.10 -31.19 8.91
CA ARG A 367 17.84 -31.75 8.38
C ARG A 367 17.49 -31.27 6.98
N GLY A 368 18.49 -31.05 6.13
CA GLY A 368 18.32 -30.55 4.76
C GLY A 368 18.00 -29.06 4.63
N HIS A 369 18.17 -28.25 5.68
CA HIS A 369 17.79 -26.83 5.68
C HIS A 369 18.70 -25.97 4.75
N PRO A 370 18.19 -25.36 3.66
CA PRO A 370 19.00 -24.67 2.65
C PRO A 370 19.95 -23.59 3.18
N LEU A 371 19.45 -22.62 3.96
CA LEU A 371 20.31 -21.54 4.48
C LEU A 371 21.44 -22.07 5.38
N VAL A 372 21.15 -23.08 6.20
CA VAL A 372 22.17 -23.77 7.01
C VAL A 372 23.21 -24.45 6.14
N LEU A 373 22.77 -25.20 5.12
CA LEU A 373 23.66 -25.86 4.17
C LEU A 373 24.51 -24.86 3.39
N GLU A 374 23.97 -23.69 3.04
CA GLU A 374 24.70 -22.62 2.39
C GLU A 374 25.77 -21.99 3.30
N LEU A 375 25.45 -21.77 4.58
CA LEU A 375 26.43 -21.32 5.58
C LEU A 375 27.52 -22.37 5.84
N ILE A 376 27.18 -23.67 5.83
CA ILE A 376 28.15 -24.77 5.90
C ILE A 376 29.06 -24.76 4.66
N ASN A 377 28.48 -24.61 3.47
CA ASN A 377 29.19 -24.56 2.17
C ASN A 377 30.18 -23.40 2.08
N ARG A 378 29.87 -22.25 2.72
CA ARG A 378 30.64 -21.01 2.65
C ARG A 378 31.62 -20.81 3.82
N GLY A 379 31.35 -21.34 5.02
CA GLY A 379 32.03 -20.92 6.26
C GLY A 379 32.65 -22.01 7.15
N ALA A 380 32.44 -23.30 6.90
CA ALA A 380 32.70 -24.33 7.90
C ALA A 380 33.63 -25.48 7.46
N SER A 381 34.30 -26.09 8.44
CA SER A 381 35.10 -27.30 8.22
C SER A 381 34.22 -28.53 8.37
N ALA A 382 33.89 -29.21 7.26
CA ALA A 382 33.01 -30.39 7.23
C ALA A 382 33.54 -31.66 7.97
N GLY A 383 34.60 -31.53 8.76
CA GLY A 383 35.12 -32.58 9.65
C GLY A 383 34.70 -32.45 11.12
N ALA A 384 34.04 -31.36 11.53
CA ALA A 384 33.64 -31.13 12.91
C ALA A 384 32.25 -31.71 13.23
N TYR A 385 32.19 -32.67 14.16
CA TYR A 385 30.95 -33.27 14.65
C TYR A 385 30.42 -32.46 15.85
N HIS A 386 29.19 -31.95 15.73
CA HIS A 386 28.51 -31.18 16.80
C HIS A 386 27.14 -31.82 17.11
N GLU A 387 26.68 -31.71 18.36
CA GLU A 387 25.43 -32.35 18.81
C GLU A 387 24.17 -31.63 18.32
N SER A 388 24.25 -30.33 18.04
CA SER A 388 23.13 -29.52 17.57
C SER A 388 23.54 -28.50 16.50
N LEU A 389 22.55 -28.06 15.72
CA LEU A 389 22.70 -26.97 14.76
C LEU A 389 23.10 -25.65 15.42
N GLU A 390 22.58 -25.37 16.62
CA GLU A 390 22.85 -24.12 17.35
C GLU A 390 24.32 -24.09 17.82
N THR A 391 24.84 -25.22 18.30
CA THR A 391 26.27 -25.41 18.59
C THR A 391 27.11 -25.30 17.32
N TYR A 392 26.64 -25.88 16.21
CA TYR A 392 27.35 -25.77 14.93
C TYR A 392 27.45 -24.31 14.44
N VAL A 393 26.34 -23.56 14.37
CA VAL A 393 26.35 -22.18 13.87
C VAL A 393 27.14 -21.26 14.79
N SER A 394 27.03 -21.42 16.11
CA SER A 394 27.83 -20.63 17.06
C SER A 394 29.33 -20.94 17.00
N VAL A 395 29.73 -22.22 16.91
CA VAL A 395 31.15 -22.63 16.94
C VAL A 395 31.81 -22.58 15.57
N GLU A 396 31.19 -23.10 14.51
CA GLU A 396 31.81 -23.21 13.19
C GLU A 396 31.66 -21.97 12.32
N ILE A 397 30.68 -21.11 12.57
CA ILE A 397 30.43 -19.90 11.75
C ILE A 397 30.69 -18.66 12.59
N PHE A 398 29.85 -18.37 13.59
CA PHE A 398 29.96 -17.12 14.35
C PHE A 398 31.25 -17.01 15.16
N SER A 399 31.84 -18.09 15.69
CA SER A 399 33.10 -17.97 16.44
C SER A 399 34.26 -17.48 15.57
N LYS A 400 34.28 -17.86 14.29
CA LYS A 400 35.34 -17.57 13.31
C LYS A 400 35.29 -16.15 12.75
N LEU A 401 34.13 -15.48 12.81
CA LEU A 401 34.01 -14.08 12.43
C LEU A 401 34.98 -13.21 13.23
N THR A 402 35.58 -12.24 12.55
CA THR A 402 36.37 -11.17 13.15
C THR A 402 35.53 -10.32 14.11
N ALA A 403 36.19 -9.49 14.92
CA ALA A 403 35.51 -8.58 15.83
C ALA A 403 34.60 -7.57 15.08
N GLU A 404 35.07 -7.04 13.94
CA GLU A 404 34.30 -6.07 13.14
C GLU A 404 33.14 -6.74 12.39
N GLU A 405 33.32 -7.92 11.79
CA GLU A 405 32.22 -8.67 11.18
C GLU A 405 31.07 -8.94 12.16
N LYS A 406 31.39 -9.27 13.43
CA LYS A 406 30.39 -9.42 14.50
C LYS A 406 29.69 -8.11 14.83
N ARG A 407 30.43 -6.99 14.92
CA ARG A 407 29.86 -5.65 15.20
C ARG A 407 28.91 -5.20 14.09
N VAL A 408 29.31 -5.36 12.82
CA VAL A 408 28.52 -4.96 11.65
C VAL A 408 27.24 -5.79 11.53
N LEU A 409 27.31 -7.11 11.67
CA LEU A 409 26.12 -7.97 11.69
C LEU A 409 25.17 -7.63 12.85
N ALA A 410 25.71 -7.37 14.04
CA ALA A 410 24.91 -6.99 15.20
C ALA A 410 24.17 -5.66 14.96
N ALA A 411 24.85 -4.64 14.43
CA ALA A 411 24.23 -3.36 14.06
C ALA A 411 23.11 -3.51 13.03
N LEU A 412 23.38 -4.24 11.93
CA LEU A 412 22.37 -4.58 10.92
C LEU A 412 21.15 -5.32 11.52
N SER A 413 21.36 -6.14 12.56
CA SER A 413 20.28 -6.93 13.18
C SER A 413 19.27 -6.10 13.99
N VAL A 414 19.60 -4.84 14.33
CA VAL A 414 18.73 -3.93 15.10
C VAL A 414 17.85 -3.04 14.22
N PHE A 415 18.29 -2.64 13.03
CA PHE A 415 17.45 -1.92 12.08
C PHE A 415 16.33 -2.81 11.55
N ARG A 416 15.07 -2.39 11.70
CA ARG A 416 13.93 -3.15 11.18
C ARG A 416 13.94 -3.17 9.65
N GLU A 417 14.12 -2.00 9.05
CA GLU A 417 14.17 -1.78 7.60
C GLU A 417 15.51 -2.15 6.95
N SER A 418 15.55 -2.15 5.61
CA SER A 418 16.80 -2.13 4.86
C SER A 418 17.50 -0.78 5.06
N VAL A 419 18.70 -0.80 5.61
CA VAL A 419 19.40 0.40 6.09
C VAL A 419 20.45 0.89 5.10
N SER A 420 20.60 2.21 4.97
CA SER A 420 21.64 2.82 4.12
C SER A 420 23.05 2.63 4.72
N ILE A 421 24.05 2.60 3.85
CA ILE A 421 25.46 2.55 4.26
C ILE A 421 25.87 3.73 5.16
N ASP A 422 25.26 4.91 4.99
CA ASP A 422 25.54 6.11 5.78
C ASP A 422 25.10 5.95 7.25
N ALA A 423 23.93 5.34 7.48
CA ALA A 423 23.41 5.07 8.82
C ALA A 423 24.22 4.00 9.57
N LEU A 424 24.81 3.04 8.84
CA LEU A 424 25.81 2.12 9.38
C LEU A 424 27.15 2.82 9.66
N GLY A 425 27.55 3.76 8.81
CA GLY A 425 28.80 4.51 8.95
C GLY A 425 28.85 5.38 10.21
N GLN A 426 27.70 5.94 10.64
CA GLN A 426 27.61 6.66 11.91
C GLN A 426 27.79 5.78 13.16
N GLN A 427 27.82 4.45 13.04
CA GLN A 427 27.97 3.53 14.18
C GLN A 427 29.43 3.24 14.58
N ASP A 428 30.42 3.97 14.04
CA ASP A 428 31.86 3.68 14.25
C ASP A 428 32.17 2.20 13.91
N LEU A 429 31.94 1.83 12.65
CA LEU A 429 32.11 0.47 12.13
C LEU A 429 33.06 0.49 10.93
N ASP A 430 33.91 -0.52 10.83
CA ASP A 430 34.63 -0.79 9.59
C ASP A 430 33.68 -1.48 8.61
N LEU A 431 33.23 -0.75 7.59
CA LEU A 431 32.26 -1.23 6.61
C LEU A 431 32.90 -2.02 5.46
N ASP A 432 34.24 -2.06 5.35
CA ASP A 432 34.94 -2.86 4.32
C ASP A 432 34.66 -4.37 4.50
N VAL A 433 34.19 -4.80 5.68
CA VAL A 433 33.77 -6.19 5.95
C VAL A 433 32.37 -6.55 5.39
N LEU A 434 31.57 -5.59 4.92
CA LEU A 434 30.23 -5.87 4.40
C LEU A 434 30.27 -6.86 3.21
N ASP A 435 31.22 -6.69 2.29
CA ASP A 435 31.41 -7.61 1.17
C ASP A 435 31.74 -9.03 1.65
N SER A 436 32.61 -9.17 2.66
CA SER A 436 32.91 -10.45 3.32
C SER A 436 31.65 -11.09 3.92
N LEU A 437 30.82 -10.31 4.60
CA LEU A 437 29.57 -10.77 5.21
C LEU A 437 28.52 -11.20 4.19
N VAL A 438 28.45 -10.53 3.04
CA VAL A 438 27.57 -10.90 1.90
C VAL A 438 28.09 -12.16 1.19
N ASP A 439 29.40 -12.28 1.02
CA ASP A 439 30.05 -13.47 0.45
C ASP A 439 29.94 -14.69 1.36
N GLN A 440 29.94 -14.51 2.69
CA GLN A 440 29.63 -15.56 3.66
C GLN A 440 28.13 -15.89 3.73
N GLY A 441 27.26 -15.04 3.18
CA GLY A 441 25.80 -15.20 3.19
C GLY A 441 25.13 -14.82 4.52
N LEU A 442 25.82 -14.03 5.36
CA LEU A 442 25.34 -13.57 6.66
C LEU A 442 24.62 -12.22 6.58
N ALA A 443 25.07 -11.36 5.66
CA ALA A 443 24.38 -10.13 5.27
C ALA A 443 23.83 -10.26 3.83
N ARG A 444 22.93 -9.34 3.47
CA ARG A 444 22.37 -9.19 2.13
C ARG A 444 22.48 -7.73 1.69
N GLN A 445 22.72 -7.53 0.40
CA GLN A 445 22.61 -6.24 -0.26
C GLN A 445 21.24 -6.19 -0.95
N ALA A 446 20.43 -5.19 -0.60
CA ALA A 446 19.08 -5.01 -1.15
C ALA A 446 19.13 -4.13 -2.41
N ASP A 447 19.80 -2.98 -2.32
CA ASP A 447 20.18 -2.11 -3.45
C ASP A 447 21.66 -1.68 -3.31
N THR A 448 22.17 -0.94 -4.29
CA THR A 448 23.56 -0.47 -4.38
C THR A 448 24.12 0.17 -3.10
N SER A 449 23.28 0.80 -2.27
CA SER A 449 23.67 1.45 -1.01
C SER A 449 22.94 0.94 0.24
N THR A 450 22.11 -0.10 0.14
CA THR A 450 21.27 -0.58 1.25
C THR A 450 21.47 -2.05 1.57
N PHE A 451 21.44 -2.38 2.85
CA PHE A 451 21.75 -3.71 3.38
C PHE A 451 20.66 -4.22 4.33
N ASP A 452 20.38 -5.52 4.28
CA ASP A 452 19.50 -6.22 5.23
C ASP A 452 20.15 -7.50 5.77
N VAL A 453 19.62 -8.04 6.88
CA VAL A 453 20.01 -9.35 7.42
C VAL A 453 18.78 -10.26 7.38
N HIS A 454 18.98 -11.48 6.87
CA HIS A 454 17.90 -12.46 6.80
C HIS A 454 17.41 -12.82 8.22
N ASP A 455 16.10 -12.81 8.44
CA ASP A 455 15.54 -12.81 9.80
C ASP A 455 15.94 -14.01 10.68
N LEU A 456 16.26 -15.18 10.12
CA LEU A 456 16.83 -16.29 10.92
C LEU A 456 18.15 -15.88 11.59
N ILE A 457 19.01 -15.19 10.84
CA ILE A 457 20.31 -14.72 11.30
C ILE A 457 20.09 -13.55 12.27
N ARG A 458 19.16 -12.65 11.97
CA ARG A 458 18.70 -11.59 12.88
C ARG A 458 18.25 -12.16 14.23
N GLU A 459 17.41 -13.20 14.22
CA GLU A 459 16.92 -13.87 15.43
C GLU A 459 18.03 -14.55 16.22
N PHE A 460 18.98 -15.23 15.56
CA PHE A 460 20.15 -15.79 16.23
C PHE A 460 21.05 -14.70 16.84
N LEU A 461 21.30 -13.61 16.11
CA LEU A 461 22.11 -12.49 16.58
C LEU A 461 21.45 -11.80 17.78
N LEU A 462 20.19 -11.37 17.66
CA LEU A 462 19.45 -10.71 18.74
C LEU A 462 19.28 -11.58 20.00
N ARG A 463 19.26 -12.91 19.87
CA ARG A 463 19.30 -13.86 21.01
C ARG A 463 20.70 -14.05 21.61
N SER A 464 21.75 -13.75 20.86
CA SER A 464 23.15 -13.86 21.30
C SER A 464 23.69 -12.59 21.95
N LEU A 465 23.07 -11.43 21.66
CA LEU A 465 23.38 -10.16 22.31
C LEU A 465 22.88 -10.16 23.75
N ASP A 466 23.69 -9.63 24.66
CA ASP A 466 23.22 -9.26 25.98
C ASP A 466 22.41 -7.94 25.95
N GLN A 467 21.71 -7.63 27.04
CA GLN A 467 20.85 -6.43 27.14
C GLN A 467 21.65 -5.14 26.91
N GLN A 468 22.89 -5.07 27.40
CA GLN A 468 23.73 -3.87 27.27
C GLN A 468 24.17 -3.68 25.81
N GLN A 469 24.64 -4.75 25.16
CA GLN A 469 25.00 -4.71 23.74
C GLN A 469 23.82 -4.32 22.86
N ARG A 470 22.62 -4.85 23.14
CA ARG A 470 21.40 -4.45 22.43
C ARG A 470 21.09 -2.96 22.63
N GLN A 471 21.06 -2.48 23.88
CA GLN A 471 20.82 -1.06 24.18
C GLN A 471 21.86 -0.15 23.52
N ASP A 472 23.15 -0.52 23.52
CA ASP A 472 24.21 0.27 22.87
C ASP A 472 24.02 0.36 21.33
N LEU A 473 23.45 -0.67 20.69
CA LEU A 473 23.10 -0.63 19.27
C LEU A 473 21.83 0.20 18.99
N HIS A 474 20.78 0.05 19.81
CA HIS A 474 19.60 0.92 19.69
C HIS A 474 19.99 2.40 19.92
N ARG A 475 20.93 2.71 20.84
CA ARG A 475 21.41 4.09 21.08
C ARG A 475 22.17 4.70 19.92
N ARG A 476 22.85 3.88 19.10
CA ARG A 476 23.44 4.34 17.83
C ARG A 476 22.36 4.62 16.77
N CYS A 477 21.26 3.87 16.78
CA CYS A 477 20.10 4.15 15.93
C CYS A 477 19.39 5.44 16.37
N ILE A 478 19.24 5.68 17.68
CA ILE A 478 18.77 6.96 18.25
C ILE A 478 19.62 8.11 17.71
N ALA A 479 20.96 8.03 17.78
CA ALA A 479 21.84 9.09 17.27
C ALA A 479 21.64 9.39 15.77
N TRP A 480 21.45 8.37 14.94
CA TRP A 480 21.13 8.54 13.51
C TRP A 480 19.77 9.23 13.30
N TYR A 481 18.71 8.67 13.89
CA TYR A 481 17.35 9.16 13.69
C TYR A 481 17.11 10.53 14.34
N ALA A 482 17.81 10.89 15.41
CA ALA A 482 17.77 12.23 16.01
C ALA A 482 18.11 13.36 15.00
N GLU A 483 18.95 13.08 13.99
CA GLU A 483 19.26 14.00 12.90
C GLU A 483 18.39 13.78 11.64
N HIS A 484 17.70 12.64 11.54
CA HIS A 484 17.05 12.14 10.31
C HIS A 484 15.60 11.64 10.53
N HIS A 485 14.79 12.34 11.34
CA HIS A 485 13.36 12.05 11.59
C HIS A 485 12.40 13.05 10.93
N ALA A 486 12.71 13.50 9.71
CA ALA A 486 11.92 14.52 9.01
C ALA A 486 10.56 13.99 8.48
N THR A 487 10.45 12.68 8.24
CA THR A 487 9.18 12.04 7.86
C THR A 487 8.54 11.33 9.06
N ALA A 488 7.25 11.03 8.95
CA ALA A 488 6.49 10.43 10.04
C ALA A 488 6.92 8.97 10.32
N GLU A 489 7.30 8.23 9.27
CA GLU A 489 7.86 6.88 9.35
C GLU A 489 9.18 6.87 10.12
N GLN A 490 10.07 7.83 9.83
CA GLN A 490 11.34 7.99 10.52
C GLN A 490 11.15 8.38 11.99
N LEU A 491 10.14 9.20 12.31
CA LEU A 491 9.78 9.53 13.70
C LEU A 491 9.21 8.31 14.45
N VAL A 492 8.45 7.44 13.77
CA VAL A 492 7.98 6.16 14.33
C VAL A 492 9.16 5.21 14.64
N GLU A 493 10.16 5.10 13.76
CA GLU A 493 11.40 4.36 14.06
C GLU A 493 12.20 5.00 15.21
N TYR A 494 12.28 6.34 15.26
CA TYR A 494 12.98 7.04 16.35
C TYR A 494 12.38 6.71 17.72
N ILE A 495 11.05 6.84 17.85
CA ILE A 495 10.31 6.50 19.08
C ILE A 495 10.46 5.00 19.40
N HIS A 496 10.47 4.12 18.40
CA HIS A 496 10.74 2.69 18.61
C HIS A 496 12.12 2.45 19.25
N HIS A 497 13.20 3.04 18.72
CA HIS A 497 14.54 2.87 19.28
C HIS A 497 14.68 3.49 20.68
N LEU A 498 14.05 4.64 20.95
CA LEU A 498 13.99 5.24 22.30
C LEU A 498 13.36 4.28 23.33
N ILE A 499 12.21 3.67 23.00
CA ILE A 499 11.52 2.71 23.88
C ILE A 499 12.36 1.43 24.10
N GLU A 500 13.07 0.94 23.09
CA GLU A 500 13.97 -0.22 23.20
C GLU A 500 15.23 0.08 24.05
N CYS A 501 15.65 1.34 24.14
CA CYS A 501 16.74 1.80 25.02
C CYS A 501 16.31 2.08 26.47
N GLU A 502 15.01 1.99 26.79
CA GLU A 502 14.43 2.48 28.05
C GLU A 502 14.60 4.01 28.25
N GLU A 503 14.87 4.76 27.16
CA GLU A 503 15.00 6.23 27.14
C GLU A 503 13.59 6.87 27.06
N LEU A 504 12.76 6.52 28.04
CA LEU A 504 11.32 6.78 28.06
C LEU A 504 10.93 8.25 28.15
N GLU A 505 11.75 9.11 28.76
CA GLU A 505 11.45 10.55 28.93
C GLU A 505 11.27 11.26 27.57
N GLU A 506 12.18 11.02 26.62
CA GLU A 506 12.09 11.60 25.28
C GLU A 506 10.99 10.93 24.44
N ALA A 507 10.82 9.60 24.55
CA ALA A 507 9.71 8.90 23.89
C ALA A 507 8.33 9.41 24.33
N VAL A 508 8.13 9.61 25.64
CA VAL A 508 6.91 10.18 26.24
C VAL A 508 6.69 11.62 25.77
N HIS A 509 7.74 12.44 25.75
CA HIS A 509 7.67 13.81 25.25
C HIS A 509 7.25 13.87 23.77
N LEU A 510 7.86 13.06 22.90
CA LEU A 510 7.50 12.97 21.48
C LEU A 510 6.07 12.45 21.30
N LEU A 511 5.68 11.36 21.95
CA LEU A 511 4.32 10.82 21.87
C LEU A 511 3.25 11.80 22.39
N THR A 512 3.57 12.60 23.41
CA THR A 512 2.65 13.61 23.98
C THR A 512 2.45 14.80 23.03
N ASN A 513 3.49 15.22 22.30
CA ASN A 513 3.46 16.43 21.47
C ASN A 513 3.17 16.15 19.98
N GLU A 514 3.86 15.18 19.40
CA GLU A 514 3.75 14.79 17.97
C GLU A 514 2.69 13.71 17.73
N GLY A 515 2.33 12.92 18.75
CA GLY A 515 1.50 11.72 18.59
C GLY A 515 0.13 11.98 17.97
N ARG A 516 -0.53 13.11 18.30
CA ARG A 516 -1.78 13.52 17.61
C ARG A 516 -1.56 13.88 16.14
N GLY A 517 -0.41 14.44 15.79
CA GLY A 517 -0.02 14.77 14.42
C GLY A 517 0.36 13.54 13.58
N LEU A 518 0.94 12.51 14.21
CA LEU A 518 1.13 11.20 13.58
C LEU A 518 -0.23 10.53 13.28
N VAL A 519 -1.14 10.55 14.25
CA VAL A 519 -2.49 9.97 14.09
C VAL A 519 -3.33 10.70 13.04
N SER A 520 -3.27 12.03 12.94
CA SER A 520 -4.00 12.78 11.90
C SER A 520 -3.47 12.54 10.48
N LYS A 521 -2.17 12.19 10.35
CA LYS A 521 -1.54 11.72 9.10
C LYS A 521 -1.81 10.24 8.80
N GLY A 522 -2.42 9.50 9.72
CA GLY A 522 -2.82 8.10 9.53
C GLY A 522 -1.91 7.04 10.15
N HIS A 523 -0.89 7.41 10.94
CA HIS A 523 0.04 6.48 11.60
C HIS A 523 -0.59 5.85 12.84
N MET A 524 -1.43 4.84 12.63
CA MET A 524 -2.17 4.14 13.68
C MET A 524 -1.29 3.15 14.46
N GLU A 525 -0.13 2.78 13.92
CA GLU A 525 0.92 1.97 14.56
C GLU A 525 1.48 2.61 15.84
N VAL A 526 1.29 3.92 16.04
CA VAL A 526 1.56 4.64 17.29
C VAL A 526 0.89 3.96 18.49
N LEU A 527 -0.25 3.27 18.32
CA LEU A 527 -0.86 2.49 19.39
C LEU A 527 0.07 1.38 19.92
N THR A 528 0.83 0.72 19.05
CA THR A 528 1.77 -0.34 19.44
C THR A 528 2.99 0.20 20.21
N LEU A 529 3.36 1.46 19.97
CA LEU A 529 4.37 2.17 20.74
C LEU A 529 3.81 2.58 22.12
N LEU A 530 2.59 3.13 22.14
CA LEU A 530 1.87 3.50 23.37
C LEU A 530 1.65 2.30 24.31
N GLU A 531 1.25 1.14 23.77
CA GLU A 531 1.05 -0.11 24.55
C GLU A 531 2.35 -0.64 25.20
N ARG A 532 3.52 -0.17 24.77
CA ARG A 532 4.83 -0.54 25.32
C ARG A 532 5.36 0.44 26.37
N VAL A 533 4.77 1.63 26.51
CA VAL A 533 5.18 2.61 27.52
C VAL A 533 4.47 2.28 28.85
N PRO A 534 5.19 2.16 29.98
CA PRO A 534 4.58 1.83 31.27
C PRO A 534 3.85 3.04 31.87
N PHE A 535 2.63 3.34 31.38
CA PHE A 535 1.86 4.53 31.81
C PHE A 535 1.65 4.62 33.33
N ALA A 536 1.61 3.49 34.04
CA ALA A 536 1.46 3.44 35.50
C ALA A 536 2.70 3.95 36.28
N GLU A 537 3.85 4.10 35.61
CA GLU A 537 5.11 4.61 36.18
C GLU A 537 5.33 6.10 35.88
N LEU A 538 4.47 6.71 35.05
CA LEU A 538 4.55 8.12 34.68
C LEU A 538 3.85 9.00 35.73
N GLU A 539 4.60 9.89 36.38
CA GLU A 539 4.03 10.88 37.31
C GLU A 539 3.41 12.08 36.58
N GLY A 540 2.35 12.66 37.15
CA GLY A 540 1.76 13.91 36.65
C GLY A 540 0.83 13.74 35.45
N SER A 541 0.75 14.77 34.60
CA SER A 541 -0.25 14.84 33.52
C SER A 541 0.16 14.16 32.20
N GLU A 542 1.40 13.71 32.07
CA GLU A 542 1.89 13.06 30.84
C GLU A 542 1.25 11.68 30.65
N GLY A 543 1.24 10.84 31.69
CA GLY A 543 0.53 9.56 31.67
C GLY A 543 -0.95 9.70 31.34
N ALA A 544 -1.60 10.76 31.85
CA ALA A 544 -2.99 11.08 31.52
C ALA A 544 -3.18 11.45 30.03
N ARG A 545 -2.26 12.21 29.44
CA ARG A 545 -2.29 12.57 28.01
C ARG A 545 -1.98 11.40 27.09
N LEU A 546 -1.08 10.50 27.47
CA LEU A 546 -0.81 9.28 26.68
C LEU A 546 -1.98 8.29 26.75
N HIS A 547 -2.60 8.12 27.92
CA HIS A 547 -3.88 7.39 28.03
C HIS A 547 -4.99 8.04 27.20
N GLN A 548 -5.05 9.38 27.14
CA GLN A 548 -6.00 10.09 26.29
C GLN A 548 -5.74 9.83 24.80
N LEU A 549 -4.49 9.92 24.35
CA LEU A 549 -4.11 9.63 22.96
C LEU A 549 -4.42 8.17 22.59
N SER A 550 -4.09 7.21 23.46
CA SER A 550 -4.46 5.80 23.29
C SER A 550 -5.98 5.63 23.13
N GLY A 551 -6.77 6.29 23.99
CA GLY A 551 -8.22 6.31 23.90
C GLY A 551 -8.76 6.95 22.61
N GLU A 552 -8.13 8.03 22.13
CA GLU A 552 -8.45 8.69 20.86
C GLU A 552 -8.19 7.75 19.66
N VAL A 553 -7.04 7.07 19.63
CA VAL A 553 -6.68 6.09 18.58
C VAL A 553 -7.60 4.87 18.59
N LEU A 554 -7.89 4.31 19.77
CA LEU A 554 -8.86 3.22 19.94
C LEU A 554 -10.28 3.62 19.49
N ALA A 555 -10.68 4.87 19.75
CA ALA A 555 -11.98 5.40 19.32
C ALA A 555 -12.08 5.70 17.82
N LEU A 556 -10.95 5.82 17.11
CA LEU A 556 -10.85 5.87 15.65
C LEU A 556 -10.94 4.46 15.06
N GLN A 557 -10.17 3.49 15.59
CA GLN A 557 -10.24 2.06 15.23
C GLN A 557 -11.60 1.39 15.54
N GLY A 558 -12.54 2.11 16.16
CA GLY A 558 -13.86 1.59 16.54
C GLY A 558 -13.88 0.69 17.77
N ARG A 559 -12.76 0.54 18.48
CA ARG A 559 -12.60 -0.22 19.74
C ARG A 559 -13.16 0.59 20.93
N LEU A 560 -14.46 0.94 20.86
CA LEU A 560 -15.07 1.95 21.74
C LEU A 560 -15.04 1.61 23.23
N ASP A 561 -15.15 0.33 23.58
CA ASP A 561 -15.15 -0.11 24.99
C ASP A 561 -13.73 -0.02 25.60
N GLU A 562 -12.70 -0.36 24.81
CA GLU A 562 -11.29 -0.20 25.20
C GLU A 562 -10.90 1.30 25.25
N ALA A 563 -11.36 2.08 24.26
CA ALA A 563 -11.22 3.53 24.26
C ALA A 563 -11.84 4.17 25.51
N GLN A 564 -13.04 3.73 25.90
CA GLN A 564 -13.68 4.18 27.13
C GLN A 564 -12.83 3.83 28.35
N THR A 565 -12.26 2.62 28.44
CA THR A 565 -11.38 2.23 29.56
C THR A 565 -10.13 3.11 29.62
N ALA A 566 -9.40 3.28 28.50
CA ALA A 566 -8.22 4.13 28.44
C ALA A 566 -8.52 5.59 28.85
N LEU A 567 -9.66 6.13 28.39
CA LEU A 567 -10.11 7.48 28.75
C LEU A 567 -10.55 7.61 30.23
N HIS A 568 -11.01 6.54 30.89
CA HIS A 568 -11.25 6.59 32.34
C HIS A 568 -9.93 6.67 33.12
N SER A 569 -8.91 5.90 32.72
CA SER A 569 -7.56 6.00 33.30
C SER A 569 -6.94 7.38 33.07
N ALA A 570 -7.11 7.96 31.87
CA ALA A 570 -6.72 9.34 31.60
C ALA A 570 -7.43 10.35 32.52
N LEU A 571 -8.73 10.17 32.77
CA LEU A 571 -9.50 11.06 33.63
C LEU A 571 -9.07 10.97 35.11
N GLU A 572 -8.83 9.76 35.60
CA GLU A 572 -8.35 9.49 36.96
C GLU A 572 -6.96 10.13 37.16
N GLY A 573 -6.00 9.85 36.27
CA GLY A 573 -4.66 10.45 36.31
C GLY A 573 -4.68 11.98 36.21
N ALA A 574 -5.54 12.56 35.33
CA ALA A 574 -5.66 14.02 35.21
C ALA A 574 -6.25 14.67 36.48
N VAL A 575 -7.19 14.00 37.16
CA VAL A 575 -7.77 14.47 38.43
C VAL A 575 -6.75 14.40 39.56
N ASP A 576 -5.99 13.31 39.67
CA ASP A 576 -4.94 13.14 40.69
C ASP A 576 -3.78 14.13 40.48
N ALA A 577 -3.36 14.33 39.23
CA ALA A 577 -2.39 15.37 38.83
C ALA A 577 -2.93 16.81 38.98
N LYS A 578 -4.25 16.97 39.22
CA LYS A 578 -4.99 18.25 39.26
C LYS A 578 -4.89 19.05 37.96
N ASP A 579 -4.65 18.38 36.83
CA ASP A 579 -4.69 18.99 35.49
C ASP A 579 -6.15 19.11 35.05
N GLN A 580 -6.78 20.21 35.49
CA GLN A 580 -8.18 20.52 35.16
C GLN A 580 -8.40 20.70 33.65
N ARG A 581 -7.36 21.03 32.86
CA ARG A 581 -7.49 21.15 31.39
C ARG A 581 -7.61 19.76 30.79
N THR A 582 -6.62 18.89 31.02
CA THR A 582 -6.64 17.49 30.55
C THR A 582 -7.92 16.77 31.04
N ALA A 583 -8.31 16.97 32.31
CA ALA A 583 -9.54 16.40 32.86
C ALA A 583 -10.85 16.95 32.23
N SER A 584 -10.83 18.11 31.58
CA SER A 584 -11.98 18.67 30.85
C SER A 584 -12.00 18.19 29.40
N GLU A 585 -10.83 18.09 28.76
CA GLU A 585 -10.67 17.49 27.43
C GLU A 585 -11.11 16.02 27.42
N VAL A 586 -10.58 15.20 28.35
CA VAL A 586 -10.92 13.77 28.47
C VAL A 586 -12.40 13.56 28.70
N ARG A 587 -13.08 14.41 29.49
CA ARG A 587 -14.54 14.36 29.64
C ARG A 587 -15.28 14.64 28.32
N SER A 588 -14.77 15.55 27.49
CA SER A 588 -15.33 15.79 26.15
C SER A 588 -15.14 14.57 25.26
N THR A 589 -13.94 13.97 25.23
CA THR A 589 -13.68 12.76 24.44
C THR A 589 -14.51 11.56 24.93
N LEU A 590 -14.71 11.41 26.25
CA LEU A 590 -15.63 10.43 26.84
C LEU A 590 -17.09 10.68 26.44
N ALA A 591 -17.51 11.94 26.31
CA ALA A 591 -18.85 12.28 25.85
C ALA A 591 -19.03 11.87 24.38
N ASP A 592 -18.02 12.11 23.54
CA ASP A 592 -18.03 11.71 22.12
C ASP A 592 -18.03 10.18 21.98
N VAL A 593 -17.25 9.43 22.78
CA VAL A 593 -17.28 7.96 22.83
C VAL A 593 -18.63 7.44 23.34
N SER A 594 -19.20 8.06 24.39
CA SER A 594 -20.51 7.70 24.93
C SER A 594 -21.63 7.94 23.91
N LEU A 595 -21.56 9.03 23.16
CA LEU A 595 -22.45 9.30 22.02
C LEU A 595 -22.30 8.24 20.93
N LYS A 596 -21.06 7.90 20.55
CA LYS A 596 -20.78 6.82 19.59
C LYS A 596 -21.43 5.52 20.03
N GLN A 597 -21.21 5.04 21.27
CA GLN A 597 -21.87 3.84 21.85
C GLN A 597 -23.41 3.96 22.04
N GLY A 598 -23.99 5.13 21.76
CA GLY A 598 -25.44 5.37 21.81
C GLY A 598 -26.00 5.69 23.19
N ARG A 599 -25.22 6.37 24.04
CA ARG A 599 -25.58 6.84 25.39
C ARG A 599 -25.63 8.38 25.42
N PRO A 600 -26.61 9.02 24.75
CA PRO A 600 -26.63 10.48 24.55
C PRO A 600 -26.93 11.27 25.83
N ASP A 601 -27.58 10.68 26.83
CA ASP A 601 -27.82 11.33 28.12
C ASP A 601 -26.53 11.44 28.94
N GLU A 602 -25.74 10.36 28.98
CA GLU A 602 -24.42 10.32 29.59
C GLU A 602 -23.44 11.27 28.88
N ALA A 603 -23.48 11.33 27.53
CA ALA A 603 -22.72 12.31 26.77
C ALA A 603 -23.09 13.77 27.12
N LEU A 604 -24.38 14.08 27.32
CA LEU A 604 -24.82 15.40 27.77
C LEU A 604 -24.32 15.73 29.18
N ASP A 605 -24.30 14.77 30.10
CA ASP A 605 -23.79 14.98 31.47
C ASP A 605 -22.26 15.14 31.50
N LEU A 606 -21.52 14.33 30.73
CA LEU A 606 -20.07 14.48 30.56
C LEU A 606 -19.69 15.84 29.94
N HIS A 607 -20.41 16.30 28.91
CA HIS A 607 -20.22 17.65 28.38
C HIS A 607 -20.57 18.75 29.39
N ARG A 608 -21.62 18.59 30.23
CA ARG A 608 -21.93 19.54 31.30
C ARG A 608 -20.82 19.63 32.35
N GLU A 609 -20.11 18.53 32.62
CA GLU A 609 -18.93 18.56 33.49
C GLU A 609 -17.72 19.20 32.81
N ALA A 610 -17.41 18.81 31.56
CA ALA A 610 -16.34 19.41 30.77
C ALA A 610 -16.50 20.94 30.66
N LEU A 611 -17.73 21.40 30.39
CA LEU A 611 -18.08 22.82 30.28
C LEU A 611 -17.81 23.61 31.56
N LYS A 612 -18.09 23.05 32.75
CA LYS A 612 -17.75 23.70 34.03
C LYS A 612 -16.23 23.90 34.15
N GLY A 613 -15.46 22.90 33.72
CA GLY A 613 -14.01 22.95 33.66
C GLY A 613 -13.51 24.04 32.72
N PHE A 614 -13.93 24.04 31.46
CA PHE A 614 -13.55 25.06 30.48
C PHE A 614 -13.94 26.48 30.92
N ILE A 615 -15.14 26.69 31.47
CA ILE A 615 -15.55 28.00 32.02
C ILE A 615 -14.64 28.41 33.20
N SER A 616 -14.28 27.48 34.09
CA SER A 616 -13.38 27.78 35.23
C SER A 616 -11.93 28.07 34.84
N LEU A 617 -11.54 27.67 33.62
CA LEU A 617 -10.22 27.90 33.03
C LEU A 617 -10.19 29.11 32.08
N GLU A 618 -11.32 29.81 31.91
CA GLU A 618 -11.51 30.86 30.90
C GLU A 618 -11.21 30.39 29.46
N ASP A 619 -11.40 29.08 29.19
CA ASP A 619 -11.16 28.44 27.90
C ASP A 619 -12.38 28.59 26.98
N GLU A 620 -12.39 29.68 26.20
CA GLU A 620 -13.46 29.99 25.24
C GLU A 620 -13.56 28.96 24.09
N GLN A 621 -12.45 28.35 23.66
CA GLN A 621 -12.45 27.32 22.62
C GLN A 621 -13.12 26.04 23.13
N GLY A 622 -12.69 25.54 24.29
CA GLY A 622 -13.28 24.39 24.96
C GLY A 622 -14.77 24.60 25.28
N ALA A 623 -15.13 25.78 25.79
CA ALA A 623 -16.52 26.13 26.12
C ALA A 623 -17.42 26.20 24.87
N THR A 624 -17.00 26.91 23.82
CA THR A 624 -17.80 27.04 22.58
C THR A 624 -17.97 25.72 21.84
N ARG A 625 -16.90 24.90 21.75
CA ARG A 625 -16.97 23.53 21.22
C ARG A 625 -17.97 22.67 22.01
N THR A 626 -17.91 22.73 23.34
CA THR A 626 -18.80 21.95 24.21
C THR A 626 -20.27 22.39 24.07
N TYR A 627 -20.56 23.70 24.02
CA TYR A 627 -21.91 24.20 23.74
C TYR A 627 -22.44 23.77 22.37
N ASN A 628 -21.59 23.77 21.33
CA ASN A 628 -21.97 23.29 20.00
C ASN A 628 -22.33 21.79 20.01
N ASN A 629 -21.51 20.95 20.67
CA ASN A 629 -21.78 19.51 20.80
C ASN A 629 -23.06 19.24 21.60
N MET A 630 -23.27 19.95 22.71
CA MET A 630 -24.52 19.89 23.49
C MET A 630 -25.74 20.32 22.66
N GLY A 631 -25.63 21.40 21.89
CA GLY A 631 -26.69 21.86 20.99
C GLY A 631 -27.05 20.82 19.92
N TYR A 632 -26.04 20.17 19.33
CA TYR A 632 -26.22 19.08 18.38
C TYR A 632 -26.95 17.88 19.00
N LEU A 633 -26.54 17.46 20.20
CA LEU A 633 -27.20 16.40 20.96
C LEU A 633 -28.67 16.71 21.28
N LEU A 634 -28.95 17.93 21.77
CA LEU A 634 -30.31 18.38 22.11
C LEU A 634 -31.22 18.46 20.88
N ARG A 635 -30.70 18.99 19.76
CA ARG A 635 -31.39 19.02 18.47
C ARG A 635 -31.77 17.61 18.01
N ARG A 636 -30.86 16.65 18.15
CA ARG A 636 -31.12 15.24 17.82
C ARG A 636 -32.11 14.54 18.74
N LYS A 637 -32.28 15.02 19.97
CA LYS A 637 -33.37 14.61 20.88
C LYS A 637 -34.70 15.36 20.63
N SER A 638 -34.77 16.16 19.56
CA SER A 638 -35.90 17.03 19.20
C SER A 638 -36.22 18.13 20.23
N ASP A 639 -35.30 18.44 21.14
CA ASP A 639 -35.40 19.62 22.01
C ASP A 639 -34.78 20.84 21.32
N GLN A 640 -35.51 21.36 20.33
CA GLN A 640 -35.08 22.51 19.53
C GLN A 640 -34.87 23.76 20.40
N LYS A 641 -35.62 23.91 21.50
CA LYS A 641 -35.48 25.07 22.38
C LYS A 641 -34.15 25.01 23.14
N ALA A 642 -33.87 23.90 23.82
CA ALA A 642 -32.61 23.76 24.56
C ALA A 642 -31.39 23.80 23.62
N ALA A 643 -31.53 23.31 22.38
CA ALA A 643 -30.49 23.46 21.35
C ALA A 643 -30.23 24.93 20.99
N LEU A 644 -31.28 25.72 20.72
CA LEU A 644 -31.17 27.15 20.45
C LEU A 644 -30.59 27.93 21.65
N ASP A 645 -30.98 27.57 22.87
CA ASP A 645 -30.44 28.17 24.10
C ASP A 645 -28.92 27.89 24.24
N ALA A 646 -28.45 26.70 23.89
CA ALA A 646 -27.02 26.35 23.87
C ALA A 646 -26.25 27.10 22.76
N TYR A 647 -26.79 27.16 21.54
CA TYR A 647 -26.19 27.92 20.44
C TYR A 647 -26.12 29.43 20.72
N ALA A 648 -27.08 29.99 21.46
CA ALA A 648 -27.05 31.38 21.91
C ALA A 648 -25.91 31.67 22.91
N GLN A 649 -25.43 30.67 23.68
CA GLN A 649 -24.23 30.84 24.50
C GLN A 649 -22.97 30.96 23.63
N VAL A 650 -22.89 30.21 22.51
CA VAL A 650 -21.79 30.36 21.54
C VAL A 650 -21.80 31.75 20.91
N GLU A 651 -22.97 32.26 20.50
CA GLU A 651 -23.10 33.65 20.02
C GLU A 651 -22.71 34.69 21.07
N THR A 652 -23.02 34.44 22.35
CA THR A 652 -22.64 35.33 23.45
C THR A 652 -21.12 35.39 23.61
N ILE A 653 -20.44 34.24 23.66
CA ILE A 653 -18.98 34.17 23.75
C ILE A 653 -18.33 34.83 22.53
N LEU A 654 -18.79 34.53 21.31
CA LEU A 654 -18.29 35.16 20.07
C LEU A 654 -18.48 36.70 20.05
N ALA A 655 -19.41 37.24 20.82
CA ALA A 655 -19.66 38.69 20.92
C ALA A 655 -18.89 39.37 22.06
N THR A 656 -18.42 38.63 23.06
CA THR A 656 -17.67 39.16 24.23
C THR A 656 -16.18 38.79 24.24
N SER A 657 -15.77 37.81 23.43
CA SER A 657 -14.39 37.33 23.32
C SER A 657 -13.42 38.46 22.92
N ALA A 658 -12.21 38.40 23.47
CA ALA A 658 -11.11 39.28 23.09
C ALA A 658 -10.49 38.91 21.74
N ASP A 659 -10.61 37.64 21.33
CA ASP A 659 -10.19 37.13 20.02
C ASP A 659 -11.29 36.22 19.43
N PRO A 660 -12.34 36.80 18.84
CA PRO A 660 -13.40 36.03 18.21
C PRO A 660 -12.96 35.21 16.99
N ASP A 661 -11.77 35.48 16.43
CA ASP A 661 -11.31 34.84 15.21
C ASP A 661 -10.58 33.51 15.49
N ALA A 662 -9.88 33.41 16.62
CA ALA A 662 -9.44 32.13 17.20
C ALA A 662 -10.58 31.15 17.53
N LEU A 663 -11.85 31.57 17.40
CA LEU A 663 -13.06 30.75 17.60
C LEU A 663 -13.74 30.34 16.28
N VAL A 664 -13.08 30.50 15.13
CA VAL A 664 -13.71 30.30 13.80
C VAL A 664 -14.26 28.88 13.58
N GLY A 665 -13.61 27.83 14.07
CA GLY A 665 -14.14 26.46 14.00
C GLY A 665 -15.49 26.28 14.72
N SER A 666 -15.68 26.97 15.85
CA SER A 666 -16.96 27.03 16.57
C SER A 666 -18.00 27.87 15.82
N ARG A 667 -17.59 28.94 15.13
CA ARG A 667 -18.45 29.77 14.27
C ARG A 667 -18.95 29.00 13.03
N ILE A 668 -18.10 28.21 12.38
CA ILE A 668 -18.47 27.30 11.27
C ILE A 668 -19.51 26.27 11.74
N SER A 669 -19.25 25.63 12.88
CA SER A 669 -20.15 24.64 13.48
C SER A 669 -21.53 25.22 13.82
N LEU A 670 -21.54 26.45 14.35
CA LEU A 670 -22.74 27.22 14.66
C LEU A 670 -23.54 27.59 13.39
N ALA A 671 -22.86 28.05 12.34
CA ALA A 671 -23.49 28.36 11.04
C ALA A 671 -24.16 27.11 10.42
N ARG A 672 -23.48 25.96 10.41
CA ARG A 672 -24.07 24.67 10.00
C ARG A 672 -25.30 24.32 10.84
N ALA A 673 -25.22 24.50 12.16
CA ALA A 673 -26.33 24.21 13.06
C ALA A 673 -27.58 25.07 12.79
N PHE A 674 -27.41 26.35 12.46
CA PHE A 674 -28.51 27.22 12.06
C PHE A 674 -29.10 26.87 10.69
N LEU A 675 -28.29 26.45 9.70
CA LEU A 675 -28.80 25.93 8.43
C LEU A 675 -29.70 24.71 8.62
N ASP A 676 -29.30 23.78 9.49
CA ASP A 676 -30.10 22.59 9.82
C ASP A 676 -31.40 22.92 10.58
N LEU A 677 -31.43 24.02 11.34
CA LEU A 677 -32.61 24.51 12.07
C LEU A 677 -33.53 25.42 11.24
N GLY A 678 -33.10 25.83 10.05
CA GLY A 678 -33.84 26.79 9.19
C GLY A 678 -33.66 28.26 9.58
N GLU A 679 -32.72 28.58 10.47
CA GLU A 679 -32.38 29.93 10.95
C GLU A 679 -31.45 30.64 9.93
N VAL A 680 -31.93 30.78 8.68
CA VAL A 680 -31.12 31.13 7.50
C VAL A 680 -30.36 32.47 7.63
N ASP A 681 -30.99 33.51 8.21
CA ASP A 681 -30.32 34.81 8.40
C ASP A 681 -29.16 34.74 9.40
N ARG A 682 -29.31 34.02 10.51
CA ARG A 682 -28.22 33.81 11.49
C ARG A 682 -27.12 32.94 10.91
N ALA A 683 -27.49 31.90 10.16
CA ALA A 683 -26.54 31.06 9.43
C ALA A 683 -25.68 31.87 8.46
N ARG A 684 -26.29 32.78 7.66
CA ARG A 684 -25.58 33.67 6.73
C ARG A 684 -24.50 34.47 7.44
N ASP A 685 -24.88 35.17 8.51
CA ASP A 685 -24.01 36.14 9.17
C ASP A 685 -22.80 35.46 9.84
N HIS A 686 -22.95 34.22 10.33
CA HIS A 686 -21.82 33.42 10.85
C HIS A 686 -20.99 32.77 9.73
N ALA A 687 -21.62 32.31 8.65
CA ALA A 687 -20.92 31.69 7.51
C ALA A 687 -20.02 32.68 6.76
N ILE A 688 -20.53 33.89 6.48
CA ILE A 688 -19.75 34.96 5.83
C ILE A 688 -18.55 35.35 6.69
N LYS A 689 -18.77 35.60 7.99
CA LYS A 689 -17.67 35.94 8.91
C LYS A 689 -16.61 34.84 9.00
N ALA A 690 -17.02 33.58 9.06
CA ALA A 690 -16.05 32.48 9.10
C ALA A 690 -15.21 32.38 7.81
N PHE A 691 -15.82 32.65 6.66
CA PHE A 691 -15.11 32.73 5.38
C PHE A 691 -14.16 33.95 5.31
N GLU A 692 -14.59 35.12 5.80
CA GLU A 692 -13.75 36.32 5.87
C GLU A 692 -12.55 36.15 6.80
N THR A 693 -12.74 35.54 7.99
CA THR A 693 -11.66 35.26 8.96
C THR A 693 -10.59 34.31 8.39
N THR A 694 -10.99 33.29 7.63
CA THR A 694 -10.09 32.21 7.15
C THR A 694 -9.40 32.50 5.82
N ASN A 695 -9.48 33.73 5.30
CA ASN A 695 -9.07 34.08 3.94
C ASN A 695 -7.53 34.28 3.78
N GLY A 696 -6.74 33.29 4.20
CA GLY A 696 -5.27 33.27 4.11
C GLY A 696 -4.70 31.84 4.04
N ASP A 697 -3.48 31.71 3.51
CA ASP A 697 -2.90 30.41 3.12
C ASP A 697 -2.61 29.46 4.32
N ASP A 698 -2.37 30.01 5.52
CA ASP A 698 -1.96 29.23 6.70
C ASP A 698 -3.05 28.29 7.26
N GLU A 699 -4.33 28.50 6.92
CA GLU A 699 -5.47 27.74 7.47
C GLU A 699 -6.34 27.06 6.39
N ALA A 700 -5.74 26.55 5.31
CA ALA A 700 -6.44 25.99 4.14
C ALA A 700 -7.61 25.02 4.48
N MET A 701 -7.48 24.16 5.48
CA MET A 701 -8.54 23.23 5.91
C MET A 701 -9.73 23.93 6.61
N LEU A 702 -9.47 24.96 7.42
CA LEU A 702 -10.54 25.76 8.04
C LEU A 702 -11.23 26.65 7.00
N HIS A 703 -10.46 27.18 6.03
CA HIS A 703 -11.01 27.90 4.89
C HIS A 703 -11.94 27.00 4.06
N ALA A 704 -11.52 25.77 3.73
CA ALA A 704 -12.36 24.79 3.03
C ALA A 704 -13.66 24.47 3.79
N ARG A 705 -13.61 24.36 5.13
CA ARG A 705 -14.80 24.18 5.98
C ARG A 705 -15.73 25.40 5.95
N ALA A 706 -15.19 26.61 6.00
CA ALA A 706 -15.98 27.85 5.91
C ALA A 706 -16.63 28.00 4.53
N GLN A 707 -15.87 27.76 3.46
CA GLN A 707 -16.33 27.70 2.06
C GLN A 707 -17.48 26.69 1.89
N ALA A 708 -17.35 25.46 2.41
CA ALA A 708 -18.40 24.45 2.31
C ALA A 708 -19.70 24.87 3.00
N VAL A 709 -19.64 25.48 4.19
CA VAL A 709 -20.82 25.98 4.91
C VAL A 709 -21.44 27.20 4.22
N LEU A 710 -20.63 28.10 3.65
CA LEU A 710 -21.10 29.23 2.87
C LEU A 710 -21.77 28.79 1.55
N GLY A 711 -21.18 27.82 0.85
CA GLY A 711 -21.78 27.16 -0.31
C GLY A 711 -23.12 26.50 0.03
N ARG A 712 -23.23 25.86 1.20
CA ARG A 712 -24.49 25.27 1.70
C ARG A 712 -25.55 26.32 2.00
N PHE A 713 -25.16 27.47 2.56
CA PHE A 713 -26.06 28.62 2.70
C PHE A 713 -26.60 29.06 1.33
N TYR A 714 -25.74 29.26 0.33
CA TYR A 714 -26.15 29.66 -1.02
C TYR A 714 -27.07 28.61 -1.68
N ALA A 715 -26.79 27.32 -1.51
CA ALA A 715 -27.67 26.25 -1.98
C ALA A 715 -29.07 26.33 -1.34
N LYS A 716 -29.18 26.55 -0.02
CA LYS A 716 -30.47 26.70 0.66
C LYS A 716 -31.27 27.94 0.22
N VAL A 717 -30.62 29.06 -0.12
CA VAL A 717 -31.29 30.24 -0.73
C VAL A 717 -31.48 30.11 -2.25
N LYS A 718 -31.09 28.96 -2.83
CA LYS A 718 -31.20 28.61 -4.26
C LYS A 718 -30.33 29.44 -5.20
N ASP A 719 -29.25 30.03 -4.68
CA ASP A 719 -28.18 30.59 -5.50
C ASP A 719 -27.21 29.46 -5.91
N THR A 720 -27.58 28.81 -7.00
CA THR A 720 -26.91 27.61 -7.51
C THR A 720 -25.50 27.89 -8.05
N GLU A 721 -25.23 29.12 -8.49
CA GLU A 721 -23.95 29.55 -9.06
C GLU A 721 -22.93 29.86 -7.96
N LEU A 722 -23.30 30.68 -6.97
CA LEU A 722 -22.42 30.95 -5.81
C LEU A 722 -22.18 29.68 -4.98
N ALA A 723 -23.19 28.82 -4.83
CA ALA A 723 -23.01 27.52 -4.17
C ALA A 723 -21.95 26.65 -4.86
N LEU A 724 -21.89 26.63 -6.20
CA LEU A 724 -20.86 25.91 -6.95
C LEU A 724 -19.48 26.56 -6.86
N HIS A 725 -19.41 27.90 -6.87
CA HIS A 725 -18.13 28.60 -6.74
C HIS A 725 -17.44 28.27 -5.41
N HIS A 726 -18.17 28.42 -4.30
CA HIS A 726 -17.64 28.10 -2.96
C HIS A 726 -17.35 26.59 -2.79
N TYR A 727 -18.15 25.72 -3.43
CA TYR A 727 -17.88 24.28 -3.49
C TYR A 727 -16.54 23.97 -4.19
N SER A 728 -16.30 24.50 -5.40
CA SER A 728 -15.08 24.18 -6.16
C SER A 728 -13.82 24.65 -5.43
N SER A 729 -13.86 25.85 -4.84
CA SER A 729 -12.74 26.38 -4.05
C SER A 729 -12.46 25.56 -2.78
N ALA A 730 -13.48 24.97 -2.15
CA ALA A 730 -13.27 24.04 -1.03
C ALA A 730 -12.60 22.74 -1.49
N VAL A 731 -12.96 22.19 -2.66
CA VAL A 731 -12.34 20.99 -3.22
C VAL A 731 -10.89 21.22 -3.63
N GLU A 732 -10.56 22.38 -4.23
CA GLU A 732 -9.18 22.75 -4.58
C GLU A 732 -8.28 22.91 -3.34
N ALA A 733 -8.84 23.37 -2.21
CA ALA A 733 -8.11 23.41 -0.94
C ALA A 733 -7.88 22.01 -0.35
N LEU A 734 -8.81 21.06 -0.53
CA LEU A 734 -8.67 19.68 -0.07
C LEU A 734 -7.53 18.92 -0.74
N SER A 735 -7.27 19.14 -2.02
CA SER A 735 -6.21 18.42 -2.76
C SER A 735 -4.78 18.74 -2.32
N HIS A 736 -4.60 19.59 -1.32
CA HIS A 736 -3.31 20.06 -0.80
C HIS A 736 -3.11 19.74 0.70
N GLY A 737 -4.04 19.03 1.35
CA GLY A 737 -4.02 18.75 2.80
C GLY A 737 -3.71 17.29 3.15
N GLY A 738 -3.00 17.08 4.26
CA GLY A 738 -2.66 15.76 4.80
C GLY A 738 -3.56 15.25 5.95
N ASP A 739 -4.59 16.01 6.35
CA ASP A 739 -5.56 15.59 7.37
C ASP A 739 -6.74 14.89 6.70
N VAL A 740 -6.73 13.55 6.74
CA VAL A 740 -7.71 12.73 6.02
C VAL A 740 -9.07 12.74 6.71
N LEU A 741 -9.11 12.77 8.04
CA LEU A 741 -10.37 12.90 8.78
C LEU A 741 -11.06 14.23 8.44
N ALA A 742 -10.30 15.33 8.41
CA ALA A 742 -10.85 16.62 8.03
C ALA A 742 -11.35 16.63 6.59
N THR A 743 -10.63 15.97 5.67
CA THR A 743 -11.02 15.83 4.26
C THR A 743 -12.37 15.13 4.12
N VAL A 744 -12.56 13.99 4.80
CA VAL A 744 -13.84 13.25 4.81
C VAL A 744 -14.99 14.11 5.36
N GLU A 745 -14.76 14.84 6.45
CA GLU A 745 -15.78 15.71 7.04
C GLU A 745 -16.19 16.85 6.10
N ILE A 746 -15.24 17.44 5.38
CA ILE A 746 -15.52 18.50 4.39
C ILE A 746 -16.27 17.91 3.18
N SER A 747 -15.88 16.74 2.67
CA SER A 747 -16.58 16.11 1.55
C SER A 747 -18.03 15.71 1.91
N ILE A 748 -18.32 15.36 3.18
CA ILE A 748 -19.70 15.22 3.67
C ILE A 748 -20.45 16.57 3.58
N LEU A 749 -19.85 17.68 4.02
CA LEU A 749 -20.47 19.01 3.91
C LEU A 749 -20.75 19.38 2.45
N LEU A 750 -19.82 19.08 1.54
CA LEU A 750 -19.96 19.36 0.11
C LEU A 750 -21.08 18.51 -0.53
N GLY A 751 -21.24 17.24 -0.14
CA GLY A 751 -22.41 16.44 -0.49
C GLY A 751 -23.72 17.05 0.00
N GLU A 752 -23.75 17.65 1.21
CA GLU A 752 -24.91 18.40 1.73
C GLU A 752 -25.22 19.64 0.88
N VAL A 753 -24.22 20.32 0.29
CA VAL A 753 -24.43 21.44 -0.65
C VAL A 753 -25.17 20.98 -1.92
N HIS A 754 -24.78 19.83 -2.48
CA HIS A 754 -25.43 19.28 -3.66
C HIS A 754 -26.84 18.77 -3.35
N GLU A 755 -27.05 18.12 -2.20
CA GLU A 755 -28.36 17.68 -1.71
C GLU A 755 -29.32 18.87 -1.54
N ASP A 756 -28.91 19.92 -0.81
CA ASP A 756 -29.70 21.14 -0.60
C ASP A 756 -29.96 21.90 -1.93
N GLY A 757 -29.05 21.79 -2.89
CA GLY A 757 -29.19 22.33 -4.25
C GLY A 757 -30.05 21.48 -5.20
N GLY A 758 -30.56 20.32 -4.77
CA GLY A 758 -31.36 19.40 -5.61
C GLY A 758 -30.56 18.57 -6.62
N ARG A 759 -29.22 18.58 -6.52
CA ARG A 759 -28.26 17.88 -7.38
C ARG A 759 -27.93 16.49 -6.82
N VAL A 760 -28.89 15.59 -6.94
CA VAL A 760 -28.87 14.25 -6.34
C VAL A 760 -27.73 13.38 -6.87
N ASP A 761 -27.44 13.45 -8.17
CA ASP A 761 -26.39 12.63 -8.79
C ASP A 761 -24.99 13.10 -8.33
N GLU A 762 -24.74 14.41 -8.34
CA GLU A 762 -23.48 14.98 -7.85
C GLU A 762 -23.31 14.79 -6.34
N ALA A 763 -24.38 14.93 -5.54
CA ALA A 763 -24.34 14.61 -4.10
C ALA A 763 -23.98 13.14 -3.86
N THR A 764 -24.56 12.22 -4.64
CA THR A 764 -24.25 10.80 -4.57
C THR A 764 -22.79 10.53 -4.94
N GLU A 765 -22.26 11.22 -5.95
CA GLU A 765 -20.87 11.07 -6.36
C GLU A 765 -19.89 11.62 -5.31
N GLN A 766 -20.16 12.81 -4.75
CA GLN A 766 -19.35 13.39 -3.68
C GLN A 766 -19.37 12.53 -2.40
N TYR A 767 -20.54 12.02 -2.00
CA TYR A 767 -20.61 11.07 -0.89
C TYR A 767 -19.94 9.73 -1.21
N ARG A 768 -19.85 9.29 -2.47
CA ARG A 768 -19.04 8.11 -2.84
C ARG A 768 -17.55 8.39 -2.73
N GLN A 769 -17.06 9.48 -3.30
CA GLN A 769 -15.65 9.86 -3.20
C GLN A 769 -15.23 10.00 -1.73
N ALA A 770 -16.06 10.67 -0.92
CA ALA A 770 -15.88 10.75 0.53
C ALA A 770 -15.97 9.38 1.25
N LEU A 771 -16.90 8.51 0.84
CA LEU A 771 -17.04 7.16 1.40
C LEU A 771 -15.80 6.33 1.13
N VAL A 772 -15.23 6.45 -0.07
CA VAL A 772 -14.00 5.79 -0.49
C VAL A 772 -12.89 6.34 0.45
N ILE A 773 -12.76 7.66 0.64
CA ILE A 773 -11.83 8.23 1.65
C ILE A 773 -12.07 7.75 3.10
N ALA A 774 -13.31 7.53 3.52
CA ALA A 774 -13.62 7.02 4.87
C ALA A 774 -13.43 5.50 5.02
N GLU A 775 -13.82 4.72 4.01
CA GLU A 775 -13.72 3.25 3.92
C GLU A 775 -12.29 2.79 4.14
N ALA A 776 -11.39 3.71 3.86
CA ALA A 776 -10.04 3.58 4.27
C ALA A 776 -9.48 4.92 4.70
N ASN A 777 -9.92 5.42 5.84
CA ASN A 777 -8.87 5.69 6.82
C ASN A 777 -9.17 4.92 8.11
N ASP A 778 -9.81 3.75 7.93
CA ASP A 778 -10.64 2.99 8.87
C ASP A 778 -11.49 3.89 9.77
N LEU A 779 -12.05 4.96 9.18
CA LEU A 779 -12.89 5.94 9.85
C LEU A 779 -14.30 5.38 9.97
N ARG A 780 -14.44 4.25 10.67
CA ARG A 780 -15.66 3.42 10.67
C ARG A 780 -16.92 4.20 11.02
N MET A 781 -16.80 5.20 11.89
CA MET A 781 -17.90 6.13 12.17
C MET A 781 -18.32 6.91 10.91
N GLN A 782 -17.37 7.55 10.22
CA GLN A 782 -17.58 8.28 8.98
C GLN A 782 -18.07 7.36 7.84
N ILE A 783 -17.57 6.13 7.72
CA ILE A 783 -18.09 5.11 6.80
C ILE A 783 -19.60 4.94 7.00
N GLY A 784 -20.03 4.63 8.23
CA GLY A 784 -21.45 4.46 8.55
C GLY A 784 -22.27 5.72 8.27
N GLU A 785 -21.71 6.91 8.50
CA GLU A 785 -22.37 8.19 8.23
C GLU A 785 -22.54 8.45 6.72
N LEU A 786 -21.52 8.18 5.92
CA LEU A 786 -21.54 8.33 4.47
C LEU A 786 -22.46 7.31 3.79
N LEU A 787 -22.47 6.07 4.27
CA LEU A 787 -23.45 5.06 3.86
C LEU A 787 -24.88 5.47 4.23
N SER A 788 -25.09 6.10 5.38
CA SER A 788 -26.40 6.68 5.76
C SER A 788 -26.80 7.84 4.85
N LYS A 789 -25.86 8.72 4.48
CA LYS A 789 -26.09 9.82 3.52
C LYS A 789 -26.45 9.30 2.12
N LEU A 790 -25.66 8.36 1.58
CA LEU A 790 -25.96 7.68 0.32
C LEU A 790 -27.30 6.94 0.36
N GLY A 791 -27.63 6.32 1.48
CA GLY A 791 -28.92 5.69 1.75
C GLY A 791 -30.10 6.67 1.92
N GLY A 792 -29.85 7.96 2.17
CA GLY A 792 -30.85 9.02 2.12
C GLY A 792 -31.08 9.55 0.71
N VAL A 793 -29.99 9.80 -0.03
CA VAL A 793 -30.00 10.53 -1.30
C VAL A 793 -30.21 9.64 -2.53
N THR A 794 -29.75 8.38 -2.51
CA THR A 794 -29.80 7.50 -3.70
C THR A 794 -31.25 7.27 -4.17
N PRO A 795 -31.60 7.59 -5.44
CA PRO A 795 -32.97 7.41 -5.95
C PRO A 795 -33.31 5.93 -6.23
N ASP A 796 -32.31 5.12 -6.62
CA ASP A 796 -32.50 3.68 -6.85
C ASP A 796 -32.79 2.93 -5.55
N LYS A 797 -33.92 2.21 -5.50
CA LYS A 797 -34.40 1.56 -4.27
C LYS A 797 -33.52 0.38 -3.82
N GLN A 798 -32.86 -0.31 -4.76
CA GLN A 798 -32.00 -1.45 -4.44
C GLN A 798 -30.69 -0.97 -3.79
N ARG A 799 -29.95 -0.08 -4.48
CA ARG A 799 -28.72 0.55 -3.96
C ARG A 799 -28.97 1.33 -2.68
N ARG A 800 -30.11 2.01 -2.56
CA ARG A 800 -30.50 2.67 -1.30
C ARG A 800 -30.56 1.69 -0.14
N MET A 801 -31.23 0.55 -0.33
CA MET A 801 -31.34 -0.47 0.71
C MET A 801 -29.98 -1.10 1.03
N GLU A 802 -29.13 -1.32 0.02
CA GLU A 802 -27.75 -1.80 0.17
C GLU A 802 -26.91 -0.84 1.04
N TYR A 803 -26.89 0.46 0.73
CA TYR A 803 -26.17 1.46 1.53
C TYR A 803 -26.68 1.52 2.98
N LEU A 804 -28.01 1.52 3.18
CA LEU A 804 -28.60 1.53 4.53
C LEU A 804 -28.30 0.23 5.30
N GLN A 805 -28.22 -0.92 4.62
CA GLN A 805 -27.84 -2.19 5.24
C GLN A 805 -26.35 -2.21 5.60
N ARG A 806 -25.45 -1.76 4.72
CA ARG A 806 -24.02 -1.59 5.04
C ARG A 806 -23.84 -0.64 6.24
N ALA A 807 -24.54 0.50 6.26
CA ALA A 807 -24.53 1.43 7.40
C ALA A 807 -25.01 0.76 8.72
N LEU A 808 -26.07 -0.06 8.68
CA LEU A 808 -26.53 -0.80 9.86
C LEU A 808 -25.55 -1.88 10.33
N THR A 809 -24.75 -2.45 9.44
CA THR A 809 -23.71 -3.44 9.78
C THR A 809 -22.54 -2.73 10.45
N VAL A 810 -21.98 -1.70 9.83
CA VAL A 810 -20.88 -0.88 10.38
C VAL A 810 -21.27 -0.30 11.75
N PHE A 811 -22.44 0.33 11.87
CA PHE A 811 -22.89 0.84 13.17
C PHE A 811 -23.25 -0.25 14.18
N ARG A 812 -23.48 -1.51 13.78
CA ARG A 812 -23.66 -2.62 14.73
C ARG A 812 -22.33 -3.10 15.28
N GLU A 813 -21.33 -3.25 14.43
CA GLU A 813 -19.97 -3.66 14.79
C GLU A 813 -19.31 -2.64 15.73
N LEU A 814 -19.54 -1.35 15.49
CA LEU A 814 -19.15 -0.26 16.38
C LEU A 814 -19.98 -0.14 17.67
N GLY A 815 -21.02 -0.97 17.86
CA GLY A 815 -21.97 -0.81 18.97
C GLY A 815 -22.74 0.52 18.96
N ALA A 816 -22.81 1.21 17.81
CA ALA A 816 -23.27 2.58 17.67
C ALA A 816 -24.80 2.74 17.63
N LYS A 817 -25.45 2.30 18.71
CA LYS A 817 -26.92 2.12 18.85
C LYS A 817 -27.74 3.35 18.45
N THR A 818 -27.26 4.57 18.70
CA THR A 818 -27.97 5.80 18.30
C THR A 818 -27.99 5.98 16.78
N ARG A 819 -26.83 5.81 16.12
CA ARG A 819 -26.74 5.87 14.65
C ARG A 819 -27.51 4.73 13.99
N MET A 820 -27.47 3.52 14.57
CA MET A 820 -28.31 2.41 14.11
C MET A 820 -29.80 2.76 14.10
N ARG A 821 -30.32 3.48 15.11
CA ARG A 821 -31.73 3.90 15.17
C ARG A 821 -32.10 4.89 14.07
N ASP A 822 -31.20 5.83 13.75
CA ASP A 822 -31.43 6.77 12.64
C ASP A 822 -31.55 6.02 11.31
N VAL A 823 -30.62 5.12 11.03
CA VAL A 823 -30.61 4.31 9.80
C VAL A 823 -31.79 3.34 9.77
N GLN A 824 -32.21 2.77 10.91
CA GLN A 824 -33.45 1.98 11.00
C GLN A 824 -34.68 2.79 10.63
N ALA A 825 -34.76 4.07 11.03
CA ALA A 825 -35.84 4.96 10.62
C ALA A 825 -35.80 5.27 9.11
N GLN A 826 -34.62 5.48 8.53
CA GLN A 826 -34.42 5.63 7.08
C GLN A 826 -34.85 4.36 6.30
N VAL A 827 -34.45 3.17 6.78
CA VAL A 827 -34.89 1.88 6.20
C VAL A 827 -36.40 1.74 6.25
N HIS A 828 -37.02 2.06 7.40
CA HIS A 828 -38.48 2.00 7.53
C HIS A 828 -39.19 2.97 6.57
N ALA A 829 -38.70 4.20 6.41
CA ALA A 829 -39.24 5.14 5.44
C ALA A 829 -39.11 4.63 3.98
N ALA A 830 -37.92 4.14 3.61
CA ALA A 830 -37.64 3.60 2.27
C ALA A 830 -38.46 2.33 1.93
N VAL A 831 -38.77 1.49 2.92
CA VAL A 831 -39.67 0.34 2.76
C VAL A 831 -41.12 0.82 2.57
N MET A 832 -41.55 1.83 3.35
CA MET A 832 -42.93 2.35 3.35
C MET A 832 -43.29 3.26 2.16
N ASN A 833 -42.38 3.48 1.19
CA ASN A 833 -42.56 4.39 0.05
C ASN A 833 -43.04 5.80 0.49
N ARG A 834 -42.38 6.38 1.49
CA ARG A 834 -42.55 7.78 1.89
C ARG A 834 -41.30 8.60 1.64
#